data_AF-A0A2W4ZRJ6-F1
#
_entry.id   AF-A0A2W4ZRJ6-F1
#
_cell.length_a   1.000
_cell.length_b   1.000
_cell.length_c   1.000
_cell.angle_alpha   90.00
_cell.angle_beta   90.00
_cell.angle_gamma   90.00
#
_symmetry.space_group_name_H-M   'P 1'
#
loop_
_entity.id
_entity.type
_entity.pdbx_description
1 polymer ?
#
loop_
_entity_poly.entity_id
_entity_poly.type
_entity_poly.pdbx_seq_one_letter_code
_entity_poly.pdbx_strand_id
1 'polypeptide(L)'
;MTMTTFDSGREGLIDLLQGIRKGDIQLPDFQRGWVWDDEHVRSLLASISLSYPIGAVMMLHTGNPDVKFKTRIVEGLQLSTLPEADRLILDGQQRLTSLFQALNTEKPVLTRDIRGREIQRWYYIDIEAALNPYSDREDAIISVPETRQVKNFRGEITEDYSTPDKEYENGLFPISQVFDCSSWREGHQEFWDYDRDKIKLFSQFEREIVKRFDKYQVPVISLGRETPKEAVCQVFEKVNTGGVSLTVFELLTATFAAEDYLLRQDWEQRQAQLNHFQMLHGIASTDFLQALTLVASQERRRLAISGGTVAEKAPGVTCKRKDILKLTLEEYKTWANAVTSGFQETAKFLHGQKIFTARDIPYKTQLVPLTAIFTLLGDKAQNHGIRLKLAQWYWCGVFGELYGSAIESRFAKDLPEVLAWAEGGSKPDTVATANFTSGRLLGLRTRNSAAYKGIYALLLQDGGPDFCSGIPIDEQVYFDDKVDIHHIFPKDWCKKQGLDVKRYDSAVNKTPISARTNRKISSKSPGTYLPILQKSADISDDQMESILYDHLIDPDTLRQDDFERFFRTRESALLDRISGVMGKSISREGISSIDYSLFSSDWHPFLKSLSELDGLAIASGSNIDEDTDGSYFAVVARGERIIHLVDGNMPSAVATKSVLEQSSSTVLLVTHQEPEVGLASVIFALQETTEQDSVVPITDDTELPNEKREPKVDFRQLCVNRLSSELGLTLLPETRTGYVSVDNSVAVICTISKNYQVSGHDSYWFAFHPSQKEFLQRYPKSYVALGCGAPEHIVLLPFQELVSWLDDFWTTEKEDRSYWHIRVHKKNGLLELDRKKGLGRLDVTSYSLSSNYR
;
A
#
# COMPACT_ATOMS: atom_id res chain seq x y z
N MET A 1 -12.25 -43.58 -28.30
CA MET A 1 -12.70 -43.53 -26.89
C MET A 1 -11.81 -42.51 -26.19
N THR A 2 -12.36 -41.35 -25.86
CA THR A 2 -11.69 -40.31 -25.07
C THR A 2 -11.61 -40.82 -23.63
N MET A 3 -10.47 -41.41 -23.25
CA MET A 3 -10.21 -41.79 -21.86
C MET A 3 -10.06 -40.53 -21.01
N THR A 4 -10.84 -40.44 -19.94
CA THR A 4 -10.66 -39.44 -18.88
C THR A 4 -9.28 -39.62 -18.25
N THR A 5 -8.41 -38.64 -18.40
CA THR A 5 -6.98 -38.67 -18.02
C THR A 5 -6.75 -38.36 -16.52
N PHE A 6 -7.81 -38.40 -15.71
CA PHE A 6 -7.75 -38.12 -14.27
C PHE A 6 -8.73 -39.00 -13.49
N ASP A 7 -8.34 -39.36 -12.27
CA ASP A 7 -9.14 -40.09 -11.29
C ASP A 7 -9.42 -39.19 -10.07
N SER A 8 -10.58 -39.37 -9.44
CA SER A 8 -10.99 -38.60 -8.25
C SER A 8 -11.44 -39.54 -7.14
N GLY A 9 -10.73 -39.53 -6.03
CA GLY A 9 -10.95 -40.42 -4.88
C GLY A 9 -10.86 -39.70 -3.55
N ARG A 10 -10.81 -40.50 -2.47
CA ARG A 10 -10.54 -40.04 -1.11
C ARG A 10 -9.43 -40.91 -0.54
N GLU A 11 -8.45 -40.30 0.10
CA GLU A 11 -7.35 -40.99 0.79
C GLU A 11 -7.32 -40.56 2.27
N GLY A 12 -6.89 -41.45 3.15
CA GLY A 12 -6.69 -41.14 4.56
C GLY A 12 -5.59 -40.09 4.73
N LEU A 13 -5.82 -39.11 5.60
CA LEU A 13 -4.80 -38.09 5.90
C LEU A 13 -3.50 -38.75 6.37
N ILE A 14 -3.60 -39.77 7.22
CA ILE A 14 -2.45 -40.51 7.74
C ILE A 14 -1.65 -41.18 6.62
N ASP A 15 -2.31 -41.76 5.61
CA ASP A 15 -1.67 -42.43 4.48
C ASP A 15 -0.90 -41.44 3.61
N LEU A 16 -1.50 -40.26 3.36
CA LEU A 16 -0.84 -39.18 2.62
C LEU A 16 0.41 -38.67 3.36
N LEU A 17 0.32 -38.44 4.68
CA LEU A 17 1.44 -37.98 5.48
C LEU A 17 2.55 -39.04 5.60
N GLN A 18 2.19 -40.32 5.65
CA GLN A 18 3.15 -41.43 5.60
C GLN A 18 3.85 -41.53 4.25
N GLY A 19 3.13 -41.32 3.14
CA GLY A 19 3.72 -41.25 1.80
C GLY A 19 4.73 -40.11 1.66
N ILE A 20 4.44 -38.95 2.24
CA ILE A 20 5.40 -37.83 2.35
C ILE A 20 6.61 -38.26 3.19
N ARG A 21 6.38 -38.87 4.36
CA ARG A 21 7.46 -39.30 5.28
C ARG A 21 8.44 -40.29 4.63
N LYS A 22 7.94 -41.21 3.80
CA LYS A 22 8.76 -42.19 3.07
C LYS A 22 9.51 -41.57 1.89
N GLY A 23 9.03 -40.44 1.37
CA GLY A 23 9.55 -39.80 0.15
C GLY A 23 8.84 -40.26 -1.13
N ASP A 24 7.78 -41.07 -1.04
CA ASP A 24 7.00 -41.52 -2.20
C ASP A 24 6.16 -40.37 -2.79
N ILE A 25 5.74 -39.43 -1.93
CA ILE A 25 5.03 -38.20 -2.31
C ILE A 25 5.98 -37.02 -2.18
N GLN A 26 6.28 -36.36 -3.29
CA GLN A 26 7.21 -35.22 -3.35
C GLN A 26 6.56 -33.98 -3.99
N LEU A 27 7.31 -32.88 -4.02
CA LEU A 27 6.92 -31.64 -4.68
C LEU A 27 7.69 -31.49 -5.99
N PRO A 28 7.08 -30.97 -7.06
CA PRO A 28 7.84 -30.47 -8.19
C PRO A 28 8.73 -29.27 -7.80
N ASP A 29 9.94 -29.19 -8.34
CA ASP A 29 10.92 -28.13 -8.04
C ASP A 29 10.47 -26.74 -8.56
N PHE A 30 9.52 -26.71 -9.49
CA PHE A 30 8.95 -25.46 -10.01
C PHE A 30 7.95 -24.80 -9.03
N GLN A 31 7.39 -25.54 -8.07
CA GLN A 31 6.52 -24.97 -7.04
C GLN A 31 7.29 -24.06 -6.09
N ARG A 32 6.62 -23.05 -5.54
CA ARG A 32 7.24 -22.15 -4.54
C ARG A 32 7.49 -22.85 -3.21
N GLY A 33 8.39 -22.29 -2.42
CA GLY A 33 8.53 -22.67 -1.01
C GLY A 33 7.22 -22.54 -0.24
N TRP A 34 7.16 -23.17 0.92
CA TRP A 34 6.06 -23.02 1.85
C TRP A 34 6.03 -21.60 2.47
N VAL A 35 4.84 -20.96 2.47
CA VAL A 35 4.63 -19.53 2.78
C VAL A 35 3.49 -19.25 3.76
N TRP A 36 2.86 -20.28 4.32
CA TRP A 36 1.77 -20.10 5.29
C TRP A 36 2.28 -19.55 6.62
N ASP A 37 1.53 -18.59 7.16
CA ASP A 37 1.75 -18.04 8.49
C ASP A 37 1.09 -18.90 9.59
N ASP A 38 1.39 -18.57 10.84
CA ASP A 38 0.87 -19.24 12.03
C ASP A 38 -0.67 -19.31 12.07
N GLU A 39 -1.37 -18.27 11.61
CA GLU A 39 -2.84 -18.21 11.64
C GLU A 39 -3.46 -19.23 10.67
N HIS A 40 -2.91 -19.34 9.46
CA HIS A 40 -3.36 -20.34 8.49
C HIS A 40 -3.13 -21.77 8.97
N VAL A 41 -2.02 -22.04 9.68
CA VAL A 41 -1.75 -23.38 10.24
C VAL A 41 -2.76 -23.71 11.34
N ARG A 42 -3.03 -22.78 12.27
CA ARG A 42 -4.03 -22.99 13.34
C ARG A 42 -5.43 -23.23 12.78
N SER A 43 -5.88 -22.42 11.83
CA SER A 43 -7.20 -22.57 11.21
C SER A 43 -7.35 -23.90 10.46
N LEU A 44 -6.28 -24.39 9.81
CA LEU A 44 -6.28 -25.70 9.17
C LEU A 44 -6.41 -26.85 10.19
N LEU A 45 -5.66 -26.79 11.30
CA LEU A 45 -5.74 -27.79 12.37
C LEU A 45 -7.11 -27.78 13.04
N ALA A 46 -7.67 -26.60 13.29
CA ALA A 46 -9.02 -26.43 13.81
C ALA A 46 -10.07 -27.06 12.88
N SER A 47 -9.97 -26.82 11.58
CA SER A 47 -10.87 -27.39 10.56
C SER A 47 -10.87 -28.93 10.58
N ILE A 48 -9.70 -29.56 10.67
CA ILE A 48 -9.59 -31.03 10.74
C ILE A 48 -10.18 -31.57 12.04
N SER A 49 -9.94 -30.87 13.16
CA SER A 49 -10.52 -31.24 14.46
C SER A 49 -12.05 -31.13 14.48
N LEU A 50 -12.65 -30.37 13.56
CA LEU A 50 -14.10 -30.28 13.33
C LEU A 50 -14.61 -31.24 12.24
N SER A 51 -13.70 -31.97 11.57
CA SER A 51 -13.99 -32.75 10.36
C SER A 51 -14.56 -31.91 9.21
N TYR A 52 -14.20 -30.63 9.15
CA TYR A 52 -14.58 -29.73 8.07
C TYR A 52 -13.69 -29.92 6.84
N PRO A 53 -14.24 -29.81 5.62
CA PRO A 53 -13.48 -30.05 4.39
C PRO A 53 -12.39 -28.99 4.17
N ILE A 54 -11.14 -29.42 4.16
CA ILE A 54 -9.96 -28.57 3.88
C ILE A 54 -9.67 -28.36 2.38
N GLY A 55 -10.59 -28.77 1.51
CA GLY A 55 -10.41 -28.77 0.05
C GLY A 55 -9.74 -30.03 -0.50
N ALA A 56 -9.75 -30.17 -1.83
CA ALA A 56 -9.11 -31.28 -2.52
C ALA A 56 -7.59 -31.07 -2.63
N VAL A 57 -6.84 -32.16 -2.79
CA VAL A 57 -5.42 -32.16 -3.14
C VAL A 57 -5.29 -32.73 -4.54
N MET A 58 -4.41 -32.15 -5.35
CA MET A 58 -4.13 -32.67 -6.69
C MET A 58 -2.75 -33.31 -6.75
N MET A 59 -2.66 -34.49 -7.35
CA MET A 59 -1.43 -35.26 -7.48
C MET A 59 -1.20 -35.71 -8.92
N LEU A 60 0.06 -35.91 -9.28
CA LEU A 60 0.50 -36.48 -10.55
C LEU A 60 1.24 -37.79 -10.30
N HIS A 61 0.84 -38.87 -10.97
CA HIS A 61 1.64 -40.10 -10.97
C HIS A 61 2.90 -39.94 -11.82
N THR A 62 4.04 -40.28 -11.25
CA THR A 62 5.34 -40.28 -11.94
C THR A 62 5.55 -41.59 -12.70
N GLY A 63 6.62 -41.66 -13.51
CA GLY A 63 6.97 -42.84 -14.32
C GLY A 63 6.71 -42.69 -15.82
N ASN A 64 6.40 -41.48 -16.30
CA ASN A 64 6.36 -41.16 -17.72
C ASN A 64 7.76 -40.74 -18.22
N PRO A 65 8.34 -41.39 -19.25
CA PRO A 65 9.62 -40.99 -19.83
C PRO A 65 9.62 -39.57 -20.42
N ASP A 66 8.46 -39.06 -20.86
CA ASP A 66 8.29 -37.75 -21.50
C ASP A 66 8.03 -36.62 -20.47
N VAL A 67 7.75 -36.96 -19.21
CA VAL A 67 7.48 -36.00 -18.12
C VAL A 67 8.43 -36.23 -16.95
N LYS A 68 9.65 -35.68 -17.06
CA LYS A 68 10.61 -35.63 -15.96
C LYS A 68 10.62 -34.24 -15.33
N PHE A 69 9.89 -34.08 -14.24
CA PHE A 69 10.07 -32.92 -13.38
C PHE A 69 11.16 -33.20 -12.36
N LYS A 70 12.06 -32.23 -12.16
CA LYS A 70 12.93 -32.26 -10.99
C LYS A 70 12.05 -32.20 -9.75
N THR A 71 12.34 -33.06 -8.78
CA THR A 71 11.57 -33.17 -7.54
C THR A 71 12.34 -32.51 -6.40
N ARG A 72 11.58 -32.07 -5.40
CA ARG A 72 12.08 -31.62 -4.11
C ARG A 72 11.20 -32.20 -3.01
N ILE A 73 11.78 -32.39 -1.84
CA ILE A 73 11.05 -32.89 -0.68
C ILE A 73 10.15 -31.82 -0.08
N VAL A 74 9.11 -32.27 0.62
CA VAL A 74 8.25 -31.41 1.44
C VAL A 74 9.08 -30.78 2.55
N GLU A 75 8.85 -29.48 2.81
CA GLU A 75 9.57 -28.76 3.84
C GLU A 75 9.40 -29.43 5.23
N GLY A 76 10.51 -29.57 5.98
CA GLY A 76 10.54 -30.26 7.28
C GLY A 76 10.93 -31.74 7.22
N LEU A 77 10.93 -32.36 6.04
CA LEU A 77 11.42 -33.73 5.85
C LEU A 77 12.95 -33.76 5.72
N GLN A 78 13.59 -34.75 6.35
CA GLN A 78 15.02 -35.03 6.20
C GLN A 78 15.20 -36.51 5.86
N LEU A 79 15.74 -36.80 4.67
CA LEU A 79 16.05 -38.15 4.23
C LEU A 79 17.53 -38.23 3.87
N SER A 80 18.21 -39.30 4.30
CA SER A 80 19.60 -39.57 3.95
C SER A 80 19.78 -39.95 2.48
N THR A 81 18.74 -40.52 1.87
CA THR A 81 18.68 -40.93 0.46
C THR A 81 17.29 -40.62 -0.07
N LEU A 82 17.20 -39.89 -1.18
CA LEU A 82 15.92 -39.59 -1.85
C LEU A 82 15.48 -40.80 -2.69
N PRO A 83 14.33 -41.42 -2.42
CA PRO A 83 13.74 -42.37 -3.36
C PRO A 83 13.19 -41.63 -4.60
N GLU A 84 12.96 -42.38 -5.69
CA GLU A 84 12.17 -41.85 -6.80
C GLU A 84 10.75 -41.60 -6.31
N ALA A 85 10.22 -40.40 -6.58
CA ALA A 85 8.84 -40.07 -6.22
C ALA A 85 7.88 -40.93 -7.04
N ASP A 86 6.84 -41.50 -6.42
CA ASP A 86 5.71 -42.16 -7.09
C ASP A 86 4.61 -41.14 -7.46
N ARG A 87 4.49 -40.08 -6.66
CA ARG A 87 3.48 -39.03 -6.82
C ARG A 87 4.06 -37.65 -6.55
N LEU A 88 3.63 -36.66 -7.34
CA LEU A 88 3.97 -35.25 -7.15
C LEU A 88 2.73 -34.46 -6.76
N ILE A 89 2.81 -33.67 -5.70
CA ILE A 89 1.71 -32.78 -5.28
C ILE A 89 1.67 -31.58 -6.23
N LEU A 90 0.56 -31.40 -6.95
CA LEU A 90 0.32 -30.28 -7.86
C LEU A 90 -0.51 -29.16 -7.20
N ASP A 91 -1.47 -29.50 -6.34
CA ASP A 91 -2.22 -28.53 -5.53
C ASP A 91 -2.37 -29.06 -4.10
N GLY A 92 -2.45 -28.14 -3.15
CA GLY A 92 -2.55 -28.49 -1.73
C GLY A 92 -1.20 -28.64 -1.04
N GLN A 93 -0.10 -28.25 -1.69
CA GLN A 93 1.23 -28.18 -1.08
C GLN A 93 1.18 -27.50 0.29
N GLN A 94 0.63 -26.28 0.36
CA GLN A 94 0.68 -25.50 1.60
C GLN A 94 -0.05 -26.20 2.76
N ARG A 95 -1.20 -26.83 2.46
CA ARG A 95 -1.97 -27.61 3.43
C ARG A 95 -1.20 -28.84 3.89
N LEU A 96 -0.74 -29.67 2.94
CA LEU A 96 -0.04 -30.92 3.27
C LEU A 96 1.29 -30.68 3.96
N THR A 97 2.06 -29.67 3.55
CA THR A 97 3.29 -29.28 4.25
C THR A 97 3.00 -28.82 5.68
N SER A 98 1.98 -27.99 5.91
CA SER A 98 1.61 -27.55 7.26
C SER A 98 1.18 -28.71 8.16
N LEU A 99 0.38 -29.63 7.62
CA LEU A 99 -0.06 -30.82 8.35
C LEU A 99 1.09 -31.78 8.63
N PHE A 100 1.98 -31.98 7.67
CA PHE A 100 3.16 -32.81 7.85
C PHE A 100 4.06 -32.24 8.95
N GLN A 101 4.35 -30.94 8.92
CA GLN A 101 5.16 -30.32 9.96
C GLN A 101 4.48 -30.36 11.33
N ALA A 102 3.19 -30.02 11.43
CA ALA A 102 2.49 -29.96 12.71
C ALA A 102 2.18 -31.33 13.34
N LEU A 103 1.87 -32.35 12.53
CA LEU A 103 1.37 -33.64 13.00
C LEU A 103 2.44 -34.74 13.02
N ASN A 104 3.46 -34.68 12.16
CA ASN A 104 4.41 -35.78 11.96
C ASN A 104 5.85 -35.45 12.38
N THR A 105 6.16 -34.20 12.73
CA THR A 105 7.51 -33.83 13.17
C THR A 105 7.57 -33.57 14.67
N GLU A 106 8.56 -34.14 15.34
CA GLU A 106 8.92 -33.82 16.73
C GLU A 106 9.79 -32.55 16.81
N LYS A 107 9.56 -31.61 15.91
CA LYS A 107 10.29 -30.34 15.81
C LYS A 107 9.28 -29.20 15.76
N PRO A 108 9.64 -28.01 16.27
CA PRO A 108 8.78 -26.85 16.11
C PRO A 108 8.64 -26.52 14.62
N VAL A 109 7.44 -26.15 14.21
CA VAL A 109 7.14 -25.73 12.84
C VAL A 109 7.77 -24.37 12.60
N LEU A 110 8.73 -24.30 11.69
CA LEU A 110 9.26 -23.03 11.20
C LEU A 110 8.17 -22.40 10.33
N THR A 111 7.51 -21.34 10.80
CA THR A 111 6.44 -20.56 10.15
C THR A 111 6.75 -19.06 10.09
N ARG A 112 5.80 -18.24 9.64
CA ARG A 112 5.90 -16.79 9.61
C ARG A 112 4.84 -16.16 10.50
N ASP A 113 5.15 -15.01 11.07
CA ASP A 113 4.12 -14.17 11.68
C ASP A 113 3.38 -13.35 10.61
N ILE A 114 2.32 -12.64 11.02
CA ILE A 114 1.54 -11.74 10.14
C ILE A 114 2.38 -10.62 9.48
N ARG A 115 3.61 -10.39 9.94
CA ARG A 115 4.56 -9.40 9.40
C ARG A 115 5.62 -10.06 8.49
N GLY A 116 5.51 -11.36 8.24
CA GLY A 116 6.42 -12.15 7.40
C GLY A 116 7.72 -12.58 8.06
N ARG A 117 7.91 -12.32 9.36
CA ARG A 117 9.12 -12.72 10.11
C ARG A 117 9.08 -14.21 10.41
N GLU A 118 10.21 -14.87 10.26
CA GLU A 118 10.34 -16.29 10.56
C GLU A 118 10.28 -16.54 12.07
N ILE A 119 9.44 -17.51 12.45
CA ILE A 119 9.17 -17.90 13.84
C ILE A 119 9.08 -19.43 13.92
N GLN A 120 9.40 -20.00 15.07
CA GLN A 120 9.27 -21.44 15.30
C GLN A 120 8.18 -21.70 16.35
N ARG A 121 7.24 -22.59 16.02
CA ARG A 121 6.01 -22.80 16.82
C ARG A 121 5.70 -24.27 17.06
N TRP A 122 5.30 -24.56 18.30
CA TRP A 122 4.61 -25.79 18.67
C TRP A 122 3.11 -25.55 18.67
N TYR A 123 2.33 -26.51 18.20
CA TYR A 123 0.88 -26.44 18.22
C TYR A 123 0.29 -27.43 19.23
N TYR A 124 -0.64 -26.93 20.03
CA TYR A 124 -1.34 -27.66 21.08
C TYR A 124 -2.84 -27.55 20.89
N ILE A 125 -3.58 -28.52 21.44
CA ILE A 125 -5.03 -28.44 21.61
C ILE A 125 -5.29 -28.30 23.11
N ASP A 126 -5.94 -27.22 23.50
CA ASP A 126 -6.53 -27.12 24.84
C ASP A 126 -7.71 -28.10 24.93
N ILE A 127 -7.57 -29.11 25.80
CA ILE A 127 -8.53 -30.21 25.93
C ILE A 127 -9.91 -29.68 26.35
N GLU A 128 -9.97 -28.79 27.33
CA GLU A 128 -11.22 -28.29 27.88
C GLU A 128 -11.88 -27.32 26.90
N ALA A 129 -11.10 -26.41 26.31
CA ALA A 129 -11.59 -25.49 25.29
C ALA A 129 -12.05 -26.21 24.02
N ALA A 130 -11.41 -27.32 23.62
CA ALA A 130 -11.81 -28.07 22.43
C ALA A 130 -13.12 -28.86 22.63
N LEU A 131 -13.39 -29.31 23.86
CA LEU A 131 -14.61 -30.04 24.24
C LEU A 131 -15.79 -29.11 24.56
N ASN A 132 -15.54 -27.84 24.85
CA ASN A 132 -16.58 -26.87 25.13
C ASN A 132 -17.34 -26.49 23.84
N PRO A 133 -18.68 -26.67 23.78
CA PRO A 133 -19.47 -26.33 22.58
C PRO A 133 -19.67 -24.83 22.36
N TYR A 134 -19.30 -23.99 23.34
CA TYR A 134 -19.46 -22.53 23.30
C TYR A 134 -18.17 -21.77 22.96
N SER A 135 -17.02 -22.45 22.87
CA SER A 135 -15.75 -21.89 22.42
C SER A 135 -15.58 -22.05 20.91
N ASP A 136 -14.90 -21.10 20.28
CA ASP A 136 -14.41 -21.31 18.92
C ASP A 136 -13.30 -22.36 18.93
N ARG A 137 -13.33 -23.29 17.98
CA ARG A 137 -12.28 -24.31 17.87
C ARG A 137 -10.94 -23.70 17.49
N GLU A 138 -10.94 -22.61 16.73
CA GLU A 138 -9.69 -21.92 16.39
C GLU A 138 -8.97 -21.39 17.63
N ASP A 139 -9.72 -20.96 18.65
CA ASP A 139 -9.16 -20.49 19.93
C ASP A 139 -8.61 -21.64 20.78
N ALA A 140 -9.10 -22.87 20.60
CA ALA A 140 -8.59 -24.05 21.29
C ALA A 140 -7.27 -24.58 20.68
N ILE A 141 -6.88 -24.12 19.49
CA ILE A 141 -5.58 -24.44 18.89
C ILE A 141 -4.56 -23.38 19.31
N ILE A 142 -3.68 -23.76 20.23
CA ILE A 142 -2.70 -22.84 20.83
C ILE A 142 -1.36 -22.95 20.11
N SER A 143 -0.79 -21.80 19.71
CA SER A 143 0.54 -21.70 19.12
C SER A 143 1.55 -21.15 20.12
N VAL A 144 2.54 -21.96 20.47
CA VAL A 144 3.53 -21.68 21.52
C VAL A 144 4.93 -21.54 20.89
N PRO A 145 5.79 -20.61 21.34
CA PRO A 145 7.18 -20.50 20.86
C PRO A 145 7.98 -21.81 21.01
N GLU A 146 9.10 -21.94 20.27
CA GLU A 146 10.03 -23.09 20.34
C GLU A 146 10.40 -23.51 21.79
N THR A 147 10.61 -22.52 22.67
CA THR A 147 10.95 -22.74 24.09
C THR A 147 9.81 -23.33 24.93
N ARG A 148 8.60 -23.43 24.37
CA ARG A 148 7.34 -23.79 25.06
C ARG A 148 6.97 -22.85 26.22
N GLN A 149 7.59 -21.67 26.27
CA GLN A 149 7.36 -20.65 27.29
C GLN A 149 6.82 -19.38 26.63
N VAL A 150 5.66 -18.91 27.09
CA VAL A 150 5.07 -17.64 26.67
C VAL A 150 5.60 -16.56 27.61
N LYS A 151 6.11 -15.46 27.04
CA LYS A 151 6.69 -14.34 27.79
C LYS A 151 5.94 -13.05 27.52
N ASN A 152 5.80 -12.20 28.54
CA ASN A 152 5.26 -10.85 28.39
C ASN A 152 6.28 -9.88 27.77
N PHE A 153 5.89 -8.63 27.54
CA PHE A 153 6.76 -7.58 26.99
C PHE A 153 8.00 -7.26 27.87
N ARG A 154 7.97 -7.62 29.16
CA ARG A 154 9.08 -7.46 30.10
C ARG A 154 10.02 -8.67 30.12
N GLY A 155 9.71 -9.72 29.36
CA GLY A 155 10.50 -10.96 29.29
C GLY A 155 10.21 -11.95 30.41
N GLU A 156 9.19 -11.71 31.25
CA GLU A 156 8.76 -12.64 32.30
C GLU A 156 7.90 -13.74 31.71
N ILE A 157 8.06 -14.97 32.19
CA ILE A 157 7.29 -16.14 31.74
C ILE A 157 5.88 -16.04 32.32
N THR A 158 4.88 -15.95 31.44
CA THR A 158 3.46 -15.92 31.83
C THR A 158 2.82 -17.30 31.78
N GLU A 159 3.27 -18.14 30.85
CA GLU A 159 2.80 -19.51 30.70
C GLU A 159 4.00 -20.41 30.36
N ASP A 160 4.04 -21.61 30.91
CA ASP A 160 5.17 -22.52 30.76
C ASP A 160 4.69 -23.94 30.50
N TYR A 161 5.03 -24.47 29.33
CA TYR A 161 4.70 -25.82 28.85
C TYR A 161 5.97 -26.61 28.51
N SER A 162 7.10 -26.26 29.13
CA SER A 162 8.43 -26.83 28.83
C SER A 162 8.61 -28.30 29.20
N THR A 163 7.73 -28.85 30.04
CA THR A 163 7.78 -30.24 30.50
C THR A 163 6.41 -30.91 30.37
N PRO A 164 6.35 -32.25 30.17
CA PRO A 164 5.08 -32.98 30.11
C PRO A 164 4.16 -32.70 31.31
N ASP A 165 4.70 -32.68 32.53
CA ASP A 165 3.96 -32.34 33.75
C ASP A 165 3.20 -31.00 33.65
N LYS A 166 3.83 -29.97 33.05
CA LYS A 166 3.19 -28.67 32.87
C LYS A 166 2.16 -28.68 31.74
N GLU A 167 2.37 -29.49 30.71
CA GLU A 167 1.36 -29.73 29.68
C GLU A 167 0.12 -30.42 30.28
N TYR A 168 0.33 -31.41 31.17
CA TYR A 168 -0.75 -32.12 31.87
C TYR A 168 -1.52 -31.22 32.82
N GLU A 169 -0.81 -30.40 33.60
CA GLU A 169 -1.40 -29.44 34.55
C GLU A 169 -2.35 -28.46 33.83
N ASN A 170 -1.95 -27.98 32.65
CA ASN A 170 -2.70 -27.00 31.86
C ASN A 170 -3.66 -27.62 30.84
N GLY A 171 -3.73 -28.96 30.74
CA GLY A 171 -4.60 -29.64 29.78
C GLY A 171 -4.27 -29.36 28.31
N LEU A 172 -3.00 -29.06 28.00
CA LEU A 172 -2.55 -28.79 26.63
C LEU A 172 -1.99 -30.06 25.98
N PHE A 173 -2.74 -30.60 25.03
CA PHE A 173 -2.35 -31.79 24.28
C PHE A 173 -1.48 -31.43 23.06
N PRO A 174 -0.24 -31.95 22.92
CA PRO A 174 0.61 -31.71 21.75
C PRO A 174 0.01 -32.31 20.47
N ILE A 175 -0.20 -31.49 19.44
CA ILE A 175 -0.81 -31.93 18.17
C ILE A 175 0.03 -32.98 17.44
N SER A 176 1.36 -32.96 17.60
CA SER A 176 2.27 -33.95 17.03
C SER A 176 2.02 -35.39 17.54
N GLN A 177 1.30 -35.56 18.64
CA GLN A 177 0.97 -36.87 19.22
C GLN A 177 -0.45 -37.33 18.86
N VAL A 178 -1.16 -36.67 17.92
CA VAL A 178 -2.55 -37.01 17.61
C VAL A 178 -2.72 -38.40 16.97
N PHE A 179 -1.70 -38.90 16.26
CA PHE A 179 -1.74 -40.24 15.65
C PHE A 179 -1.22 -41.35 16.58
N ASP A 180 -0.48 -40.98 17.64
CA ASP A 180 -0.07 -41.88 18.72
C ASP A 180 -0.09 -41.13 20.05
N CYS A 181 -1.25 -41.15 20.70
CA CYS A 181 -1.48 -40.45 21.96
C CYS A 181 -1.23 -41.34 23.20
N SER A 182 -0.75 -42.57 23.01
CA SER A 182 -0.69 -43.59 24.06
C SER A 182 0.23 -43.18 25.21
N SER A 183 1.43 -42.72 24.87
CA SER A 183 2.45 -42.26 25.84
C SER A 183 1.97 -41.03 26.61
N TRP A 184 1.40 -40.04 25.92
CA TRP A 184 0.88 -38.84 26.56
C TRP A 184 -0.28 -39.16 27.49
N ARG A 185 -1.20 -40.05 27.07
CA ARG A 185 -2.33 -40.52 27.87
C ARG A 185 -1.87 -41.20 29.15
N GLU A 186 -0.91 -42.11 29.05
CA GLU A 186 -0.35 -42.83 30.22
C GLU A 186 0.29 -41.84 31.20
N GLY A 187 1.16 -40.94 30.73
CA GLY A 187 1.79 -39.93 31.58
C GLY A 187 0.80 -38.95 32.22
N HIS A 188 -0.22 -38.50 31.49
CA HIS A 188 -1.28 -37.65 32.03
C HIS A 188 -2.09 -38.36 33.14
N GLN A 189 -2.37 -39.66 32.97
CA GLN A 189 -3.08 -40.44 33.98
C GLN A 189 -2.24 -40.64 35.24
N GLU A 190 -0.95 -40.93 35.09
CA GLU A 190 -0.01 -41.05 36.21
C GLU A 190 0.15 -39.72 36.97
N PHE A 191 0.27 -38.60 36.26
CA PHE A 191 0.41 -37.26 36.85
C PHE A 191 -0.79 -36.89 37.75
N TRP A 192 -2.00 -37.26 37.34
CA TRP A 192 -3.23 -37.02 38.11
C TRP A 192 -3.58 -38.18 39.06
N ASP A 193 -2.66 -39.10 39.37
CA ASP A 193 -2.87 -40.27 40.24
C ASP A 193 -4.13 -41.07 39.86
N TYR A 194 -4.31 -41.28 38.56
CA TYR A 194 -5.46 -41.98 37.96
C TYR A 194 -6.82 -41.37 38.35
N ASP A 195 -6.89 -40.04 38.50
CA ASP A 195 -8.15 -39.33 38.74
C ASP A 195 -9.21 -39.70 37.70
N ARG A 196 -10.37 -40.15 38.22
CA ARG A 196 -11.44 -40.72 37.40
C ARG A 196 -12.04 -39.70 36.44
N ASP A 197 -12.13 -38.43 36.83
CA ASP A 197 -12.76 -37.40 36.02
C ASP A 197 -11.78 -36.87 34.97
N LYS A 198 -10.48 -36.76 35.27
CA LYS A 198 -9.43 -36.48 34.28
C LYS A 198 -9.30 -37.59 33.24
N ILE A 199 -9.41 -38.87 33.65
CA ILE A 199 -9.46 -40.00 32.71
C ILE A 199 -10.67 -39.91 31.77
N LYS A 200 -11.86 -39.61 32.29
CA LYS A 200 -13.06 -39.44 31.47
C LYS A 200 -12.93 -38.27 30.50
N LEU A 201 -12.39 -37.13 30.96
CA LEU A 201 -12.17 -35.95 30.15
C LEU A 201 -11.26 -36.27 28.96
N PHE A 202 -10.11 -36.91 29.21
CA PHE A 202 -9.23 -37.32 28.13
C PHE A 202 -9.88 -38.36 27.21
N SER A 203 -10.62 -39.33 27.76
CA SER A 203 -11.33 -40.34 26.95
C SER A 203 -12.39 -39.70 26.06
N GLN A 204 -13.04 -38.63 26.52
CA GLN A 204 -13.97 -37.84 25.71
C GLN A 204 -13.22 -37.09 24.59
N PHE A 205 -12.13 -36.40 24.93
CA PHE A 205 -11.26 -35.71 24.00
C PHE A 205 -10.72 -36.65 22.91
N GLU A 206 -10.24 -37.82 23.28
CA GLU A 206 -9.73 -38.85 22.37
C GLU A 206 -10.82 -39.27 21.36
N ARG A 207 -12.02 -39.56 21.86
CA ARG A 207 -13.16 -40.00 21.04
C ARG A 207 -13.69 -38.91 20.12
N GLU A 208 -13.79 -37.67 20.60
CA GLU A 208 -14.48 -36.58 19.89
C GLU A 208 -13.55 -35.76 19.01
N ILE A 209 -12.26 -35.67 19.36
CA ILE A 209 -11.30 -34.79 18.68
C ILE A 209 -10.20 -35.62 18.02
N VAL A 210 -9.44 -36.40 18.78
CA VAL A 210 -8.27 -37.15 18.26
C VAL A 210 -8.68 -38.12 17.15
N LYS A 211 -9.78 -38.88 17.36
CA LYS A 211 -10.30 -39.81 16.35
C LYS A 211 -10.78 -39.17 15.06
N ARG A 212 -11.03 -37.86 15.03
CA ARG A 212 -11.35 -37.14 13.79
C ARG A 212 -10.14 -36.98 12.89
N PHE A 213 -8.94 -36.80 13.44
CA PHE A 213 -7.69 -36.75 12.68
C PHE A 213 -7.36 -38.12 12.08
N ASP A 214 -7.46 -39.18 12.89
CA ASP A 214 -7.24 -40.58 12.49
C ASP A 214 -8.12 -41.00 11.30
N LYS A 215 -9.41 -40.63 11.35
CA LYS A 215 -10.39 -40.98 10.32
C LYS A 215 -10.54 -39.94 9.20
N TYR A 216 -9.77 -38.86 9.23
CA TYR A 216 -9.93 -37.77 8.28
C TYR A 216 -9.61 -38.24 6.85
N GLN A 217 -10.52 -37.96 5.92
CA GLN A 217 -10.38 -38.33 4.51
C GLN A 217 -10.20 -37.07 3.67
N VAL A 218 -9.09 -37.01 2.93
CA VAL A 218 -8.77 -35.90 2.03
C VAL A 218 -9.26 -36.25 0.62
N PRO A 219 -10.07 -35.41 -0.04
CA PRO A 219 -10.38 -35.59 -1.45
C PRO A 219 -9.11 -35.46 -2.30
N VAL A 220 -8.79 -36.46 -3.12
CA VAL A 220 -7.59 -36.47 -3.98
C VAL A 220 -8.00 -36.56 -5.45
N ILE A 221 -7.41 -35.71 -6.29
CA ILE A 221 -7.53 -35.75 -7.74
C ILE A 221 -6.18 -36.17 -8.31
N SER A 222 -6.12 -37.32 -8.95
CA SER A 222 -4.88 -37.91 -9.47
C SER A 222 -4.85 -37.82 -11.00
N LEU A 223 -3.80 -37.21 -11.53
CA LEU A 223 -3.51 -37.19 -12.97
C LEU A 223 -2.71 -38.45 -13.35
N GLY A 224 -3.13 -39.12 -14.42
CA GLY A 224 -2.50 -40.36 -14.90
C GLY A 224 -1.11 -40.11 -15.49
N ARG A 225 -0.30 -41.17 -15.59
CA ARG A 225 1.09 -41.10 -16.10
C ARG A 225 1.15 -40.60 -17.53
N GLU A 226 0.14 -40.94 -18.33
CA GLU A 226 -0.03 -40.55 -19.73
C GLU A 226 -0.39 -39.07 -19.94
N THR A 227 -0.58 -38.29 -18.87
CA THR A 227 -0.90 -36.87 -18.99
C THR A 227 0.31 -36.09 -19.55
N PRO A 228 0.16 -35.37 -20.68
CA PRO A 228 1.27 -34.62 -21.28
C PRO A 228 1.67 -33.44 -20.39
N LYS A 229 2.95 -33.06 -20.46
CA LYS A 229 3.57 -32.03 -19.61
C LYS A 229 2.82 -30.69 -19.68
N GLU A 230 2.38 -30.31 -20.87
CA GLU A 230 1.63 -29.08 -21.11
C GLU A 230 0.26 -29.09 -20.44
N ALA A 231 -0.43 -30.24 -20.45
CA ALA A 231 -1.71 -30.39 -19.76
C ALA A 231 -1.54 -30.33 -18.24
N VAL A 232 -0.47 -30.92 -17.70
CA VAL A 232 -0.11 -30.79 -16.28
C VAL A 232 0.09 -29.32 -15.89
N CYS A 233 0.87 -28.57 -16.67
CA CYS A 233 1.08 -27.15 -16.42
C CYS A 233 -0.23 -26.35 -16.50
N GLN A 234 -1.08 -26.59 -17.50
CA GLN A 234 -2.37 -25.90 -17.63
C GLN A 234 -3.36 -26.20 -16.50
N VAL A 235 -3.43 -27.46 -16.07
CA VAL A 235 -4.25 -27.86 -14.91
C VAL A 235 -3.71 -27.18 -13.65
N PHE A 236 -2.39 -27.14 -13.49
CA PHE A 236 -1.72 -26.44 -12.40
C PHE A 236 -2.06 -24.94 -12.39
N GLU A 237 -2.08 -24.24 -13.54
CA GLU A 237 -2.47 -22.82 -13.59
C GLU A 237 -3.93 -22.60 -13.18
N LYS A 238 -4.83 -23.47 -13.65
CA LYS A 238 -6.28 -23.32 -13.45
C LYS A 238 -6.72 -23.64 -12.02
N VAL A 239 -6.18 -24.69 -11.42
CA VAL A 239 -6.59 -25.18 -10.09
C VAL A 239 -6.09 -24.26 -8.97
N ASN A 240 -4.93 -23.63 -9.15
CA ASN A 240 -4.34 -22.71 -8.18
C ASN A 240 -5.03 -21.32 -8.11
N THR A 241 -6.19 -21.14 -8.73
CA THR A 241 -6.97 -19.89 -8.65
C THR A 241 -7.76 -19.73 -7.35
N GLY A 242 -7.98 -20.81 -6.59
CA GLY A 242 -8.72 -20.80 -5.31
C GLY A 242 -7.87 -20.65 -4.05
N GLY A 243 -6.54 -20.74 -4.14
CA GLY A 243 -5.59 -20.60 -3.02
C GLY A 243 -4.74 -19.32 -3.11
N VAL A 244 -3.57 -19.29 -2.43
CA VAL A 244 -2.59 -18.21 -2.64
C VAL A 244 -2.12 -18.28 -4.09
N SER A 245 -2.58 -17.35 -4.92
CA SER A 245 -2.41 -17.35 -6.38
C SER A 245 -0.96 -17.55 -6.79
N LEU A 246 -0.72 -18.38 -7.80
CA LEU A 246 0.62 -18.53 -8.37
C LEU A 246 1.12 -17.21 -8.96
N THR A 247 2.37 -16.89 -8.69
CA THR A 247 3.02 -15.73 -9.30
C THR A 247 3.33 -16.02 -10.76
N VAL A 248 3.49 -14.96 -11.57
CA VAL A 248 3.87 -15.08 -12.99
C VAL A 248 5.19 -15.84 -13.17
N PHE A 249 6.09 -15.66 -12.21
CA PHE A 249 7.37 -16.36 -12.17
C PHE A 249 7.22 -17.88 -12.02
N GLU A 250 6.28 -18.34 -11.18
CA GLU A 250 6.04 -19.78 -10.97
C GLU A 250 5.47 -20.44 -12.23
N LEU A 251 4.56 -19.75 -12.92
CA LEU A 251 4.01 -20.21 -14.19
C LEU A 251 5.11 -20.33 -15.26
N LEU A 252 5.92 -19.29 -15.43
CA LEU A 252 7.07 -19.36 -16.35
C LEU A 252 8.09 -20.43 -15.94
N THR A 253 8.31 -20.65 -14.64
CA THR A 253 9.21 -21.70 -14.17
C THR A 253 8.70 -23.08 -14.60
N ALA A 254 7.39 -23.32 -14.51
CA ALA A 254 6.78 -24.56 -15.00
C ALA A 254 6.90 -24.68 -16.53
N THR A 255 6.64 -23.59 -17.26
CA THR A 255 6.78 -23.56 -18.73
C THR A 255 8.21 -23.80 -19.20
N PHE A 256 9.22 -23.22 -18.54
CA PHE A 256 10.62 -23.40 -18.93
C PHE A 256 11.21 -24.72 -18.43
N ALA A 257 10.72 -25.25 -17.31
CA ALA A 257 11.01 -26.63 -16.91
C ALA A 257 10.50 -27.62 -17.98
N ALA A 258 9.40 -27.28 -18.67
CA ALA A 258 9.10 -27.60 -20.07
C ALA A 258 10.23 -28.17 -20.92
N GLU A 259 11.24 -27.33 -21.04
CA GLU A 259 12.32 -27.36 -22.01
C GLU A 259 13.67 -27.55 -21.30
N ASP A 260 13.66 -28.26 -20.15
CA ASP A 260 14.82 -28.58 -19.31
C ASP A 260 15.59 -27.36 -18.80
N TYR A 261 14.90 -26.22 -18.58
CA TYR A 261 15.51 -25.01 -18.04
C TYR A 261 15.02 -24.67 -16.62
N LEU A 262 15.97 -24.50 -15.69
CA LEU A 262 15.71 -24.27 -14.27
C LEU A 262 15.71 -22.76 -13.95
N LEU A 263 14.62 -22.08 -14.29
CA LEU A 263 14.47 -20.63 -14.11
C LEU A 263 14.72 -20.15 -12.67
N ARG A 264 14.31 -20.94 -11.66
CA ARG A 264 14.51 -20.62 -10.24
C ARG A 264 15.99 -20.51 -9.87
N GLN A 265 16.82 -21.45 -10.32
CA GLN A 265 18.26 -21.47 -10.03
C GLN A 265 18.99 -20.34 -10.76
N ASP A 266 18.61 -20.06 -12.02
CA ASP A 266 19.16 -18.90 -12.76
C ASP A 266 18.81 -17.58 -12.06
N TRP A 267 17.55 -17.44 -11.58
CA TRP A 267 17.14 -16.27 -10.80
C TRP A 267 17.93 -16.14 -9.49
N GLU A 268 18.12 -17.22 -8.72
CA GLU A 268 18.90 -17.18 -7.47
C GLU A 268 20.33 -16.70 -7.71
N GLN A 269 20.99 -17.16 -8.78
CA GLN A 269 22.33 -16.70 -9.16
C GLN A 269 22.34 -15.22 -9.54
N ARG A 270 21.36 -14.76 -10.32
CA ARG A 270 21.23 -13.34 -10.69
C ARG A 270 20.92 -12.47 -9.48
N GLN A 271 20.01 -12.91 -8.62
CA GLN A 271 19.66 -12.21 -7.40
C GLN A 271 20.88 -12.06 -6.49
N ALA A 272 21.73 -13.10 -6.37
CA ALA A 272 22.99 -13.00 -5.66
C ALA A 272 23.91 -11.92 -6.27
N GLN A 273 24.04 -11.86 -7.59
CA GLN A 273 24.82 -10.82 -8.28
C GLN A 273 24.24 -9.41 -8.03
N LEU A 274 22.93 -9.24 -8.16
CA LEU A 274 22.27 -7.95 -7.94
C LEU A 274 22.38 -7.51 -6.48
N ASN A 275 22.33 -8.44 -5.53
CA ASN A 275 22.48 -8.16 -4.10
C ASN A 275 23.89 -7.68 -3.69
N HIS A 276 24.87 -7.69 -4.59
CA HIS A 276 26.15 -7.00 -4.33
C HIS A 276 25.95 -5.47 -4.27
N PHE A 277 24.91 -4.95 -4.93
CA PHE A 277 24.52 -3.55 -4.87
C PHE A 277 23.44 -3.35 -3.81
N GLN A 278 23.74 -2.59 -2.75
CA GLN A 278 22.83 -2.31 -1.63
C GLN A 278 21.49 -1.69 -2.07
N MET A 279 21.49 -0.95 -3.18
CA MET A 279 20.31 -0.31 -3.78
C MET A 279 19.37 -1.35 -4.40
N LEU A 280 19.89 -2.47 -4.89
CA LEU A 280 19.12 -3.52 -5.55
C LEU A 280 18.66 -4.62 -4.58
N HIS A 281 18.88 -4.45 -3.28
CA HIS A 281 18.37 -5.39 -2.27
C HIS A 281 16.84 -5.45 -2.32
N GLY A 282 16.32 -6.67 -2.46
CA GLY A 282 14.89 -6.93 -2.48
C GLY A 282 14.20 -6.62 -3.82
N ILE A 283 14.95 -6.55 -4.93
CA ILE A 283 14.38 -6.68 -6.28
C ILE A 283 13.71 -8.06 -6.40
N ALA A 284 12.46 -8.09 -6.82
CA ALA A 284 11.70 -9.32 -6.99
C ALA A 284 11.94 -9.93 -8.38
N SER A 285 11.72 -11.24 -8.51
CA SER A 285 11.80 -11.92 -9.81
C SER A 285 10.79 -11.35 -10.81
N THR A 286 9.66 -10.83 -10.33
CA THR A 286 8.67 -10.14 -11.16
C THR A 286 9.21 -8.86 -11.77
N ASP A 287 10.00 -8.07 -11.03
CA ASP A 287 10.59 -6.82 -11.53
C ASP A 287 11.59 -7.13 -12.66
N PHE A 288 12.39 -8.18 -12.46
CA PHE A 288 13.35 -8.67 -13.46
C PHE A 288 12.65 -9.16 -14.74
N LEU A 289 11.60 -9.98 -14.59
CA LEU A 289 10.81 -10.47 -15.71
C LEU A 289 10.06 -9.35 -16.44
N GLN A 290 9.57 -8.33 -15.72
CA GLN A 290 8.97 -7.16 -16.36
C GLN A 290 9.99 -6.39 -17.20
N ALA A 291 11.19 -6.14 -16.67
CA ALA A 291 12.27 -5.46 -17.41
C ALA A 291 12.67 -6.26 -18.66
N LEU A 292 12.82 -7.59 -18.52
CA LEU A 292 13.11 -8.49 -19.64
C LEU A 292 11.99 -8.50 -20.68
N THR A 293 10.72 -8.51 -20.25
CA THR A 293 9.57 -8.48 -21.16
C THR A 293 9.49 -7.16 -21.91
N LEU A 294 9.81 -6.04 -21.27
CA LEU A 294 9.90 -4.73 -21.93
C LEU A 294 10.97 -4.74 -23.03
N VAL A 295 12.17 -5.24 -22.73
CA VAL A 295 13.28 -5.36 -23.70
C VAL A 295 12.89 -6.28 -24.87
N ALA A 296 12.37 -7.47 -24.58
CA ALA A 296 11.96 -8.44 -25.60
C ALA A 296 10.81 -7.91 -26.48
N SER A 297 9.79 -7.27 -25.89
CA SER A 297 8.66 -6.72 -26.65
C SER A 297 9.07 -5.51 -27.50
N GLN A 298 9.98 -4.65 -27.01
CA GLN A 298 10.55 -3.56 -27.79
C GLN A 298 11.40 -4.09 -28.95
N GLU A 299 12.16 -5.16 -28.76
CA GLU A 299 12.91 -5.78 -29.85
C GLU A 299 12.00 -6.39 -30.90
N ARG A 300 10.94 -7.10 -30.50
CA ARG A 300 9.91 -7.60 -31.43
C ARG A 300 9.31 -6.49 -32.28
N ARG A 301 9.00 -5.34 -31.65
CA ARG A 301 8.51 -4.15 -32.35
C ARG A 301 9.54 -3.62 -33.34
N ARG A 302 10.81 -3.50 -32.94
CA ARG A 302 11.91 -3.02 -33.79
C ARG A 302 12.10 -3.92 -35.01
N LEU A 303 12.15 -5.23 -34.81
CA LEU A 303 12.29 -6.23 -35.88
C LEU A 303 11.11 -6.17 -36.85
N ALA A 304 9.87 -6.12 -36.35
CA ALA A 304 8.67 -6.02 -37.20
C ALA A 304 8.68 -4.77 -38.08
N ILE A 305 9.08 -3.62 -37.53
CA ILE A 305 9.21 -2.36 -38.28
C ILE A 305 10.32 -2.46 -39.32
N SER A 306 11.49 -3.00 -38.94
CA SER A 306 12.61 -3.20 -39.88
C SER A 306 12.28 -4.20 -41.01
N GLY A 307 11.39 -5.15 -40.74
CA GLY A 307 10.85 -6.11 -41.71
C GLY A 307 9.72 -5.56 -42.59
N GLY A 308 9.43 -4.26 -42.52
CA GLY A 308 8.46 -3.58 -43.39
C GLY A 308 7.05 -3.40 -42.80
N THR A 309 6.83 -3.73 -41.52
CA THR A 309 5.54 -3.46 -40.86
C THR A 309 5.41 -1.99 -40.50
N VAL A 310 4.29 -1.37 -40.82
CA VAL A 310 4.00 0.02 -40.40
C VAL A 310 3.96 0.11 -38.87
N ALA A 311 4.54 1.16 -38.29
CA ALA A 311 4.72 1.32 -36.84
C ALA A 311 3.43 1.18 -36.01
N GLU A 312 2.28 1.56 -36.56
CA GLU A 312 0.95 1.44 -35.92
C GLU A 312 0.46 -0.01 -35.84
N LYS A 313 0.89 -0.87 -36.78
CA LYS A 313 0.55 -2.30 -36.85
C LYS A 313 1.61 -3.18 -36.21
N ALA A 314 2.76 -2.62 -35.84
CA ALA A 314 3.82 -3.35 -35.16
C ALA A 314 3.38 -3.77 -33.75
N PRO A 315 3.89 -4.90 -33.22
CA PRO A 315 3.61 -5.33 -31.85
C PRO A 315 3.83 -4.21 -30.84
N GLY A 316 2.93 -4.11 -29.86
CA GLY A 316 3.06 -3.15 -28.76
C GLY A 316 4.17 -3.54 -27.79
N VAL A 317 4.85 -2.54 -27.24
CA VAL A 317 5.72 -2.72 -26.07
C VAL A 317 4.83 -3.01 -24.87
N THR A 318 5.16 -4.00 -24.05
CA THR A 318 4.33 -4.39 -22.90
C THR A 318 5.13 -5.21 -21.88
N CYS A 319 4.67 -5.23 -20.64
CA CYS A 319 5.19 -6.07 -19.57
C CYS A 319 4.11 -6.54 -18.60
N LYS A 320 2.84 -6.54 -19.04
CA LYS A 320 1.73 -7.00 -18.20
C LYS A 320 1.89 -8.50 -17.95
N ARG A 321 1.28 -9.01 -16.87
CA ARG A 321 1.25 -10.45 -16.53
C ARG A 321 1.05 -11.37 -17.74
N LYS A 322 0.04 -11.11 -18.58
CA LYS A 322 -0.28 -11.92 -19.77
C LYS A 322 0.83 -11.95 -20.82
N ASP A 323 1.67 -10.92 -20.86
CA ASP A 323 2.73 -10.76 -21.85
C ASP A 323 4.05 -11.33 -21.33
N ILE A 324 4.28 -11.26 -20.02
CA ILE A 324 5.36 -12.01 -19.36
C ILE A 324 5.17 -13.52 -19.59
N LEU A 325 3.93 -14.03 -19.46
CA LEU A 325 3.63 -15.45 -19.72
C LEU A 325 3.83 -15.88 -21.18
N LYS A 326 3.96 -14.94 -22.12
CA LYS A 326 4.25 -15.23 -23.53
C LYS A 326 5.74 -15.23 -23.84
N LEU A 327 6.60 -14.93 -22.88
CA LEU A 327 8.05 -15.00 -23.07
C LEU A 327 8.45 -16.43 -23.43
N THR A 328 9.23 -16.56 -24.50
CA THR A 328 9.84 -17.85 -24.85
C THR A 328 11.15 -18.05 -24.10
N LEU A 329 11.59 -19.31 -23.97
CA LEU A 329 12.88 -19.62 -23.35
C LEU A 329 14.05 -19.00 -24.15
N GLU A 330 13.94 -18.94 -25.48
CA GLU A 330 14.94 -18.29 -26.32
C GLU A 330 15.04 -16.78 -26.01
N GLU A 331 13.92 -16.06 -25.98
CA GLU A 331 13.90 -14.65 -25.61
C GLU A 331 14.50 -14.42 -24.22
N TYR A 332 14.16 -15.29 -23.26
CA TYR A 332 14.74 -15.22 -21.92
C TYR A 332 16.26 -15.36 -21.94
N LYS A 333 16.79 -16.42 -22.59
CA LYS A 333 18.23 -16.68 -22.67
C LYS A 333 18.98 -15.56 -23.41
N THR A 334 18.39 -14.96 -24.44
CA THR A 334 18.97 -13.84 -25.17
C THR A 334 19.14 -12.62 -24.28
N TRP A 335 18.12 -12.26 -23.49
CA TRP A 335 18.09 -10.98 -22.79
C TRP A 335 18.48 -11.02 -21.32
N ALA A 336 18.41 -12.18 -20.65
CA ALA A 336 18.59 -12.26 -19.20
C ALA A 336 19.95 -11.67 -18.72
N ASN A 337 21.04 -11.96 -19.44
CA ASN A 337 22.36 -11.41 -19.12
C ASN A 337 22.42 -9.89 -19.34
N ALA A 338 21.88 -9.40 -20.46
CA ALA A 338 21.87 -7.96 -20.77
C ALA A 338 20.98 -7.15 -19.80
N VAL A 339 19.87 -7.72 -19.35
CA VAL A 339 18.98 -7.13 -18.32
C VAL A 339 19.68 -7.12 -16.96
N THR A 340 20.42 -8.19 -16.63
CA THR A 340 21.22 -8.23 -15.39
C THR A 340 22.26 -7.12 -15.38
N SER A 341 23.01 -6.94 -16.47
CA SER A 341 23.94 -5.82 -16.62
C SER A 341 23.22 -4.46 -16.60
N GLY A 342 22.03 -4.35 -17.19
CA GLY A 342 21.21 -3.14 -17.13
C GLY A 342 20.82 -2.74 -15.71
N PHE A 343 20.51 -3.70 -14.84
CA PHE A 343 20.27 -3.44 -13.41
C PHE A 343 21.54 -2.94 -12.72
N GLN A 344 22.71 -3.51 -13.04
CA GLN A 344 23.99 -3.06 -12.50
C GLN A 344 24.31 -1.61 -12.93
N GLU A 345 24.06 -1.25 -14.19
CA GLU A 345 24.19 0.13 -14.66
C GLU A 345 23.18 1.07 -14.02
N THR A 346 21.94 0.60 -13.79
CA THR A 346 20.93 1.33 -13.03
C THR A 346 21.42 1.62 -11.61
N ALA A 347 22.04 0.65 -10.93
CA ALA A 347 22.61 0.86 -9.61
C ALA A 347 23.73 1.90 -9.61
N LYS A 348 24.64 1.87 -10.59
CA LYS A 348 25.69 2.89 -10.76
C LYS A 348 25.09 4.28 -11.04
N PHE A 349 24.02 4.35 -11.81
CA PHE A 349 23.30 5.61 -12.04
C PHE A 349 22.70 6.15 -10.74
N LEU A 350 21.99 5.32 -9.97
CA LEU A 350 21.40 5.71 -8.68
C LEU A 350 22.44 6.13 -7.66
N HIS A 351 23.59 5.45 -7.61
CA HIS A 351 24.73 5.86 -6.78
C HIS A 351 25.21 7.26 -7.14
N GLY A 352 25.34 7.55 -8.43
CA GLY A 352 25.62 8.90 -8.93
C GLY A 352 24.53 9.92 -8.60
N GLN A 353 23.29 9.46 -8.36
CA GLN A 353 22.19 10.29 -7.85
C GLN A 353 22.16 10.40 -6.32
N LYS A 354 23.19 9.89 -5.61
CA LYS A 354 23.31 9.85 -4.14
C LYS A 354 22.26 8.99 -3.44
N ILE A 355 21.80 7.93 -4.10
CA ILE A 355 20.88 6.94 -3.54
C ILE A 355 21.68 5.68 -3.22
N PHE A 356 21.94 5.44 -1.93
CA PHE A 356 22.89 4.41 -1.49
C PHE A 356 22.26 3.09 -1.04
N THR A 357 20.96 3.07 -0.74
CA THR A 357 20.30 1.86 -0.21
C THR A 357 18.91 1.65 -0.79
N ALA A 358 18.42 0.40 -0.80
CA ALA A 358 17.09 0.07 -1.31
C ALA A 358 15.94 0.80 -0.58
N ARG A 359 16.14 1.19 0.68
CA ARG A 359 15.15 1.99 1.44
C ARG A 359 15.07 3.44 0.96
N ASP A 360 16.13 3.97 0.38
CA ASP A 360 16.22 5.37 -0.08
C ASP A 360 15.74 5.57 -1.51
N ILE A 361 15.43 4.48 -2.23
CA ILE A 361 14.87 4.56 -3.58
C ILE A 361 13.46 5.18 -3.50
N PRO A 362 13.21 6.31 -4.22
CA PRO A 362 11.90 6.93 -4.34
C PRO A 362 10.83 5.97 -4.85
N TYR A 363 11.03 5.41 -6.04
CA TYR A 363 10.14 4.42 -6.66
C TYR A 363 10.92 3.19 -7.11
N LYS A 364 10.73 2.07 -6.40
CA LYS A 364 11.28 0.77 -6.84
C LYS A 364 10.73 0.35 -8.20
N THR A 365 9.48 0.70 -8.48
CA THR A 365 8.78 0.44 -9.74
C THR A 365 9.44 1.13 -10.93
N GLN A 366 10.02 2.32 -10.76
CA GLN A 366 10.70 3.05 -11.83
C GLN A 366 12.04 2.40 -12.25
N LEU A 367 12.60 1.50 -11.42
CA LEU A 367 13.83 0.78 -11.77
C LEU A 367 13.64 -0.17 -12.95
N VAL A 368 12.43 -0.70 -13.13
CA VAL A 368 12.08 -1.63 -14.20
C VAL A 368 12.25 -0.98 -15.58
N PRO A 369 11.57 0.13 -15.92
CA PRO A 369 11.79 0.81 -17.20
C PRO A 369 13.19 1.41 -17.30
N LEU A 370 13.77 1.93 -16.21
CA LEU A 370 15.13 2.48 -16.23
C LEU A 370 16.16 1.41 -16.61
N THR A 371 16.02 0.21 -16.06
CA THR A 371 16.85 -0.95 -16.42
C THR A 371 16.70 -1.30 -17.89
N ALA A 372 15.46 -1.40 -18.39
CA ALA A 372 15.22 -1.71 -19.80
C ALA A 372 15.83 -0.64 -20.74
N ILE A 373 15.78 0.63 -20.35
CA ILE A 373 16.43 1.74 -21.07
C ILE A 373 17.95 1.56 -21.08
N PHE A 374 18.59 1.31 -19.93
CA PHE A 374 20.03 1.07 -19.85
C PHE A 374 20.47 -0.15 -20.66
N THR A 375 19.70 -1.24 -20.61
CA THR A 375 19.95 -2.45 -21.39
C THR A 375 19.94 -2.18 -22.89
N LEU A 376 18.98 -1.40 -23.39
CA LEU A 376 18.84 -1.14 -24.83
C LEU A 376 19.77 -0.02 -25.34
N LEU A 377 20.08 0.97 -24.52
CA LEU A 377 21.06 2.01 -24.89
C LEU A 377 22.50 1.49 -24.87
N GLY A 378 22.81 0.51 -24.01
CA GLY A 378 24.17 0.01 -23.82
C GLY A 378 25.15 1.16 -23.50
N ASP A 379 26.31 1.16 -24.16
CA ASP A 379 27.36 2.17 -23.93
C ASP A 379 26.91 3.60 -24.22
N LYS A 380 25.91 3.82 -25.08
CA LYS A 380 25.36 5.16 -25.36
C LYS A 380 24.83 5.82 -24.10
N ALA A 381 24.36 5.05 -23.11
CA ALA A 381 23.85 5.59 -21.85
C ALA A 381 24.93 6.31 -21.01
N GLN A 382 26.21 6.05 -21.26
CA GLN A 382 27.33 6.72 -20.59
C GLN A 382 27.61 8.12 -21.15
N ASN A 383 27.09 8.44 -22.34
CA ASN A 383 27.24 9.77 -22.94
C ASN A 383 26.64 10.83 -22.01
N HIS A 384 27.41 11.88 -21.73
CA HIS A 384 27.01 12.92 -20.76
C HIS A 384 25.62 13.52 -21.05
N GLY A 385 25.34 13.89 -22.30
CA GLY A 385 24.04 14.45 -22.69
C GLY A 385 22.87 13.46 -22.53
N ILE A 386 23.07 12.17 -22.80
CA ILE A 386 22.05 11.13 -22.59
C ILE A 386 21.84 10.91 -21.09
N ARG A 387 22.92 10.85 -20.32
CA ARG A 387 22.87 10.69 -18.86
C ARG A 387 22.11 11.82 -18.17
N LEU A 388 22.25 13.07 -18.63
CA LEU A 388 21.46 14.21 -18.15
C LEU A 388 19.97 14.07 -18.48
N LYS A 389 19.62 13.62 -19.71
CA LYS A 389 18.23 13.34 -20.08
C LYS A 389 17.63 12.24 -19.20
N LEU A 390 18.38 11.16 -18.95
CA LEU A 390 17.95 10.08 -18.05
C LEU A 390 17.75 10.58 -16.62
N ALA A 391 18.62 11.46 -16.11
CA ALA A 391 18.44 12.14 -14.82
C ALA A 391 17.18 12.99 -14.79
N GLN A 392 16.94 13.82 -15.81
CA GLN A 392 15.73 14.63 -15.90
C GLN A 392 14.46 13.76 -15.93
N TRP A 393 14.44 12.69 -16.74
CA TRP A 393 13.31 11.74 -16.76
C TRP A 393 13.11 11.06 -15.41
N TYR A 394 14.20 10.64 -14.77
CA TYR A 394 14.15 10.04 -13.45
C TYR A 394 13.50 10.99 -12.43
N TRP A 395 14.00 12.22 -12.33
CA TRP A 395 13.50 13.23 -11.39
C TRP A 395 12.08 13.71 -11.71
N CYS A 396 11.71 13.83 -12.98
CA CYS A 396 10.31 14.08 -13.38
C CYS A 396 9.38 12.96 -12.92
N GLY A 397 9.83 11.69 -13.00
CA GLY A 397 9.10 10.55 -12.47
C GLY A 397 8.92 10.58 -10.95
N VAL A 398 9.98 10.96 -10.22
CA VAL A 398 9.99 11.05 -8.75
C VAL A 398 9.11 12.19 -8.25
N PHE A 399 9.34 13.41 -8.72
CA PHE A 399 8.62 14.60 -8.26
C PHE A 399 7.24 14.75 -8.87
N GLY A 400 7.00 14.22 -10.08
CA GLY A 400 5.66 14.09 -10.63
C GLY A 400 4.82 12.98 -9.98
N GLU A 401 5.41 12.19 -9.07
CA GLU A 401 4.78 11.06 -8.37
C GLU A 401 4.14 10.01 -9.32
N LEU A 402 4.72 9.84 -10.51
CA LEU A 402 4.10 9.15 -11.66
C LEU A 402 4.16 7.62 -11.60
N TYR A 403 4.95 7.06 -10.66
CA TYR A 403 5.20 5.62 -10.53
C TYR A 403 4.55 4.99 -9.30
N GLY A 404 3.59 5.68 -8.67
CA GLY A 404 2.80 5.16 -7.54
C GLY A 404 1.59 4.30 -7.94
N SER A 405 1.09 4.40 -9.18
CA SER A 405 -0.08 3.66 -9.68
C SER A 405 -0.02 3.42 -11.19
N ALA A 406 -0.78 2.45 -11.71
CA ALA A 406 -0.90 2.15 -13.16
C ALA A 406 0.44 1.97 -13.90
N ILE A 407 1.41 1.37 -13.22
CA ILE A 407 2.83 1.38 -13.60
C ILE A 407 3.15 0.65 -14.91
N GLU A 408 2.53 -0.50 -15.19
CA GLU A 408 2.90 -1.34 -16.35
C GLU A 408 2.62 -0.65 -17.70
N SER A 409 1.49 0.06 -17.80
CA SER A 409 1.14 0.84 -18.99
C SER A 409 2.11 2.02 -19.17
N ARG A 410 2.55 2.65 -18.06
CA ARG A 410 3.54 3.72 -18.10
C ARG A 410 4.90 3.19 -18.55
N PHE A 411 5.37 2.05 -18.04
CA PHE A 411 6.64 1.45 -18.47
C PHE A 411 6.68 1.19 -19.99
N ALA A 412 5.59 0.62 -20.51
CA ALA A 412 5.42 0.33 -21.93
C ALA A 412 5.43 1.59 -22.82
N LYS A 413 4.97 2.72 -22.27
CA LYS A 413 5.00 4.03 -22.94
C LYS A 413 6.37 4.69 -22.83
N ASP A 414 6.94 4.72 -21.64
CA ASP A 414 8.21 5.40 -21.35
C ASP A 414 9.39 4.81 -22.10
N LEU A 415 9.48 3.47 -22.21
CA LEU A 415 10.64 2.83 -22.83
C LEU A 415 10.90 3.36 -24.26
N PRO A 416 9.95 3.26 -25.22
CA PRO A 416 10.17 3.77 -26.56
C PRO A 416 10.33 5.30 -26.61
N GLU A 417 9.59 6.06 -25.78
CA GLU A 417 9.68 7.52 -25.76
C GLU A 417 11.05 8.02 -25.27
N VAL A 418 11.60 7.42 -24.21
CA VAL A 418 12.91 7.80 -23.67
C VAL A 418 14.03 7.38 -24.62
N LEU A 419 13.94 6.20 -25.26
CA LEU A 419 14.91 5.79 -26.28
C LEU A 419 14.92 6.77 -27.46
N ALA A 420 13.74 7.14 -27.97
CA ALA A 420 13.63 8.14 -29.03
C ALA A 420 14.20 9.50 -28.59
N TRP A 421 13.89 9.94 -27.37
CA TRP A 421 14.41 11.20 -26.84
C TRP A 421 15.94 11.20 -26.66
N ALA A 422 16.53 10.06 -26.25
CA ALA A 422 17.97 9.90 -26.16
C ALA A 422 18.66 10.12 -27.51
N GLU A 423 18.00 9.72 -28.61
CA GLU A 423 18.49 9.89 -30.00
C GLU A 423 18.07 11.22 -30.66
N GLY A 424 17.46 12.13 -29.90
CA GLY A 424 17.10 13.49 -30.38
C GLY A 424 15.62 13.69 -30.74
N GLY A 425 14.76 12.73 -30.45
CA GLY A 425 13.31 12.84 -30.60
C GLY A 425 12.63 13.78 -29.60
N SER A 426 11.30 13.76 -29.56
CA SER A 426 10.48 14.58 -28.64
C SER A 426 10.65 14.15 -27.18
N LYS A 427 10.37 15.09 -26.26
CA LYS A 427 10.39 14.80 -24.82
C LYS A 427 9.34 13.71 -24.49
N PRO A 428 9.65 12.74 -23.61
CA PRO A 428 8.69 11.76 -23.13
C PRO A 428 7.54 12.42 -22.37
N ASP A 429 6.38 11.78 -22.40
CA ASP A 429 5.18 12.22 -21.69
C ASP A 429 5.43 12.39 -20.18
N THR A 430 6.20 11.49 -19.57
CA THR A 430 6.63 11.59 -18.17
C THR A 430 7.38 12.89 -17.90
N VAL A 431 8.22 13.35 -18.82
CA VAL A 431 8.91 14.64 -18.69
C VAL A 431 7.94 15.79 -19.00
N ALA A 432 7.09 15.66 -20.02
CA ALA A 432 6.19 16.72 -20.47
C ALA A 432 5.04 17.01 -19.50
N THR A 433 4.52 16.01 -18.80
CA THR A 433 3.33 16.12 -17.92
C THR A 433 3.67 16.20 -16.43
N ALA A 434 4.88 15.80 -16.00
CA ALA A 434 5.26 15.88 -14.60
C ALA A 434 5.08 17.31 -14.05
N ASN A 435 4.39 17.41 -12.92
CA ASN A 435 4.15 18.68 -12.25
C ASN A 435 4.40 18.50 -10.75
N PHE A 436 4.99 19.51 -10.12
CA PHE A 436 5.18 19.57 -8.68
C PHE A 436 4.59 20.89 -8.19
N THR A 437 3.75 20.87 -7.17
CA THR A 437 3.12 22.07 -6.60
C THR A 437 3.79 22.43 -5.28
N SER A 438 3.88 23.73 -4.95
CA SER A 438 4.54 24.19 -3.72
C SER A 438 3.89 23.60 -2.46
N GLY A 439 2.55 23.61 -2.38
CA GLY A 439 1.80 23.03 -1.27
C GLY A 439 2.11 21.55 -1.00
N ARG A 440 2.64 20.80 -1.99
CA ARG A 440 3.05 19.40 -1.80
C ARG A 440 4.11 19.25 -0.72
N LEU A 441 5.04 20.19 -0.57
CA LEU A 441 6.13 20.14 0.43
C LEU A 441 5.61 19.95 1.85
N LEU A 442 4.49 20.59 2.21
CA LEU A 442 3.85 20.49 3.53
C LEU A 442 3.29 19.08 3.83
N GLY A 443 2.97 18.33 2.79
CA GLY A 443 2.51 16.95 2.87
C GLY A 443 3.65 15.93 2.97
N LEU A 444 4.89 16.33 2.66
CA LEU A 444 6.06 15.44 2.69
C LEU A 444 6.61 15.30 4.11
N ARG A 445 5.96 14.47 4.93
CA ARG A 445 6.34 14.32 6.35
C ARG A 445 7.07 13.01 6.68
N THR A 446 6.90 12.00 5.85
CA THR A 446 7.41 10.64 6.11
C THR A 446 8.31 10.15 4.99
N ARG A 447 9.25 9.26 5.34
CA ARG A 447 10.15 8.60 4.38
C ARG A 447 9.43 7.67 3.39
N ASN A 448 8.13 7.43 3.54
CA ASN A 448 7.38 6.59 2.61
C ASN A 448 7.08 7.31 1.28
N SER A 449 7.07 8.65 1.26
CA SER A 449 6.87 9.39 0.01
C SER A 449 8.11 9.38 -0.87
N ALA A 450 7.91 9.16 -2.17
CA ALA A 450 8.98 9.19 -3.16
C ALA A 450 9.61 10.58 -3.27
N ALA A 451 8.79 11.64 -3.35
CA ALA A 451 9.28 13.01 -3.41
C ALA A 451 10.07 13.40 -2.14
N TYR A 452 9.68 12.91 -0.97
CA TYR A 452 10.44 13.10 0.28
C TYR A 452 11.86 12.52 0.17
N LYS A 453 11.99 11.27 -0.31
CA LYS A 453 13.30 10.65 -0.55
C LYS A 453 14.08 11.38 -1.65
N GLY A 454 13.38 11.91 -2.65
CA GLY A 454 13.96 12.68 -3.73
C GLY A 454 14.63 13.96 -3.23
N ILE A 455 13.96 14.75 -2.39
CA ILE A 455 14.55 15.96 -1.77
C ILE A 455 15.83 15.61 -1.03
N TYR A 456 15.80 14.54 -0.26
CA TYR A 456 16.97 14.09 0.50
C TYR A 456 18.17 13.75 -0.41
N ALA A 457 17.93 13.00 -1.48
CA ALA A 457 18.96 12.67 -2.46
C ALA A 457 19.50 13.92 -3.17
N LEU A 458 18.66 14.93 -3.47
CA LEU A 458 19.12 16.21 -4.03
C LEU A 458 20.02 16.97 -3.05
N LEU A 459 19.67 17.05 -1.77
CA LEU A 459 20.51 17.69 -0.75
C LEU A 459 21.87 17.02 -0.62
N LEU A 460 21.94 15.68 -0.73
CA LEU A 460 23.21 14.95 -0.77
C LEU A 460 24.00 15.19 -2.07
N GLN A 461 23.32 15.46 -3.20
CA GLN A 461 24.00 15.82 -4.46
C GLN A 461 24.66 17.18 -4.38
N ASP A 462 24.07 18.11 -3.64
CA ASP A 462 24.57 19.47 -3.45
C ASP A 462 25.75 19.53 -2.46
N GLY A 463 26.18 18.38 -1.94
CA GLY A 463 27.28 18.22 -0.98
C GLY A 463 26.79 17.89 0.41
N GLY A 464 25.70 18.56 0.85
CA GLY A 464 25.00 18.31 2.11
C GLY A 464 25.92 17.97 3.30
N PRO A 465 26.93 18.79 3.63
CA PRO A 465 27.93 18.46 4.65
C PRO A 465 27.32 18.34 6.05
N ASP A 466 27.79 17.40 6.86
CA ASP A 466 27.29 17.26 8.22
C ASP A 466 27.61 18.51 9.06
N PHE A 467 26.63 19.04 9.81
CA PHE A 467 26.79 20.31 10.53
C PHE A 467 27.93 20.31 11.57
N CYS A 468 28.35 19.15 12.07
CA CYS A 468 29.41 19.06 13.05
C CYS A 468 30.77 18.76 12.41
N SER A 469 30.86 17.91 11.39
CA SER A 469 32.16 17.58 10.79
C SER A 469 32.54 18.52 9.64
N GLY A 470 31.56 19.16 9.00
CA GLY A 470 31.74 19.92 7.77
C GLY A 470 32.09 19.06 6.56
N ILE A 471 32.08 17.72 6.71
CA ILE A 471 32.44 16.78 5.65
C ILE A 471 31.19 16.53 4.78
N PRO A 472 31.28 16.71 3.45
CA PRO A 472 30.23 16.32 2.53
C PRO A 472 29.82 14.86 2.73
N ILE A 473 28.52 14.59 2.76
CA ILE A 473 28.03 13.24 3.01
C ILE A 473 28.11 12.43 1.71
N ASP A 474 29.24 11.75 1.54
CA ASP A 474 29.41 10.72 0.51
C ASP A 474 28.96 9.33 1.00
N GLU A 475 29.14 8.30 0.18
CA GLU A 475 28.72 6.95 0.52
C GLU A 475 29.39 6.43 1.81
N GLN A 476 30.68 6.70 1.98
CA GLN A 476 31.44 6.21 3.13
C GLN A 476 30.92 6.86 4.42
N VAL A 477 30.79 8.18 4.43
CA VAL A 477 30.24 8.93 5.57
C VAL A 477 28.80 8.51 5.85
N TYR A 478 27.98 8.30 4.82
CA TYR A 478 26.59 7.88 4.98
C TYR A 478 26.46 6.61 5.83
N PHE A 479 27.31 5.61 5.58
CA PHE A 479 27.29 4.35 6.33
C PHE A 479 28.00 4.44 7.68
N ASP A 480 29.21 5.01 7.73
CA ASP A 480 30.05 5.05 8.93
C ASP A 480 29.40 5.89 10.05
N ASP A 481 28.83 7.04 9.68
CA ASP A 481 28.25 8.00 10.63
C ASP A 481 26.74 7.83 10.83
N LYS A 482 26.16 6.78 10.23
CA LYS A 482 24.72 6.45 10.31
C LYS A 482 23.86 7.68 10.01
N VAL A 483 24.10 8.30 8.86
CA VAL A 483 23.37 9.51 8.45
C VAL A 483 21.88 9.20 8.31
N ASP A 484 21.06 10.07 8.88
CA ASP A 484 19.61 10.01 8.76
C ASP A 484 19.00 11.41 8.63
N ILE A 485 17.69 11.46 8.39
CA ILE A 485 16.95 12.70 8.15
C ILE A 485 16.40 13.20 9.48
N HIS A 486 16.85 14.39 9.88
CA HIS A 486 16.46 14.99 11.15
C HIS A 486 15.94 16.41 10.96
N HIS A 487 15.17 16.86 11.96
CA HIS A 487 14.63 18.21 12.00
C HIS A 487 15.74 19.24 12.22
N ILE A 488 15.71 20.34 11.46
CA ILE A 488 16.64 21.47 11.62
C ILE A 488 16.23 22.27 12.86
N PHE A 489 14.98 22.74 12.91
CA PHE A 489 14.35 23.18 14.14
C PHE A 489 13.75 21.97 14.87
N PRO A 490 14.27 21.56 16.04
CA PRO A 490 13.85 20.32 16.68
C PRO A 490 12.37 20.30 17.05
N LYS A 491 11.73 19.16 16.84
CA LYS A 491 10.29 18.96 17.05
C LYS A 491 9.79 19.43 18.42
N ASP A 492 10.54 19.13 19.48
CA ASP A 492 10.16 19.50 20.85
C ASP A 492 10.23 21.01 21.09
N TRP A 493 11.16 21.71 20.42
CA TRP A 493 11.22 23.16 20.45
C TRP A 493 10.02 23.76 19.70
N CYS A 494 9.72 23.27 18.49
CA CYS A 494 8.61 23.78 17.69
C CYS A 494 7.25 23.63 18.41
N LYS A 495 7.03 22.50 19.09
CA LYS A 495 5.83 22.29 19.91
C LYS A 495 5.70 23.32 21.03
N LYS A 496 6.80 23.66 21.72
CA LYS A 496 6.80 24.66 22.80
C LYS A 496 6.49 26.07 22.28
N GLN A 497 6.88 26.38 21.04
CA GLN A 497 6.59 27.65 20.38
C GLN A 497 5.18 27.69 19.75
N GLY A 498 4.39 26.61 19.82
CA GLY A 498 3.05 26.56 19.25
C GLY A 498 3.02 26.58 17.73
N LEU A 499 4.10 26.16 17.07
CA LEU A 499 4.19 26.13 15.60
C LEU A 499 3.31 25.03 15.01
N ASP A 500 2.80 25.24 13.79
CA ASP A 500 1.96 24.26 13.09
C ASP A 500 2.73 22.97 12.77
N VAL A 501 2.15 21.83 13.20
CA VAL A 501 2.63 20.48 12.91
C VAL A 501 2.85 20.26 11.42
N LYS A 502 1.98 20.82 10.57
CA LYS A 502 2.11 20.66 9.12
C LYS A 502 3.40 21.25 8.57
N ARG A 503 3.93 22.30 9.21
CA ARG A 503 5.13 23.01 8.78
C ARG A 503 6.38 22.39 9.41
N TYR A 504 6.42 22.26 10.74
CA TYR A 504 7.65 21.79 11.38
C TYR A 504 7.95 20.30 11.11
N ASP A 505 6.96 19.46 10.82
CA ASP A 505 7.19 18.04 10.45
C ASP A 505 7.36 17.83 8.93
N SER A 506 7.26 18.89 8.11
CA SER A 506 7.44 18.82 6.66
C SER A 506 8.91 18.60 6.26
N ALA A 507 9.13 18.28 4.99
CA ALA A 507 10.47 18.12 4.40
C ALA A 507 11.28 19.42 4.42
N VAL A 508 10.62 20.59 4.47
CA VAL A 508 11.28 21.91 4.50
C VAL A 508 12.14 22.05 5.75
N ASN A 509 11.66 21.57 6.91
CA ASN A 509 12.37 21.64 8.19
C ASN A 509 13.25 20.40 8.45
N LYS A 510 13.68 19.66 7.42
CA LYS A 510 14.44 18.42 7.59
C LYS A 510 15.66 18.36 6.67
N THR A 511 16.73 17.74 7.15
CA THR A 511 18.00 17.67 6.43
C THR A 511 18.81 16.41 6.78
N PRO A 512 19.72 15.95 5.89
CA PRO A 512 20.69 14.90 6.21
C PRO A 512 21.68 15.35 7.27
N ILE A 513 21.78 14.63 8.38
CA ILE A 513 22.90 14.79 9.32
C ILE A 513 23.25 13.45 9.97
N SER A 514 24.48 13.34 10.46
CA SER A 514 24.93 12.16 11.20
C SER A 514 24.16 11.97 12.51
N ALA A 515 24.08 10.71 12.96
CA ALA A 515 23.53 10.39 14.28
C ALA A 515 24.33 11.06 15.43
N ARG A 516 25.61 11.37 15.21
CA ARG A 516 26.45 12.12 16.16
C ARG A 516 26.02 13.57 16.27
N THR A 517 25.79 14.23 15.14
CA THR A 517 25.37 15.63 15.06
C THR A 517 23.97 15.82 15.62
N ASN A 518 23.03 14.93 15.25
CA ASN A 518 21.67 14.95 15.79
C ASN A 518 21.65 14.84 17.34
N ARG A 519 22.52 14.02 17.93
CA ARG A 519 22.66 13.93 19.40
C ARG A 519 23.13 15.24 20.05
N LYS A 520 23.96 16.01 19.37
CA LYS A 520 24.43 17.34 19.87
C LYS A 520 23.33 18.40 19.76
N ILE A 521 22.54 18.37 18.68
CA ILE A 521 21.37 19.24 18.46
C ILE A 521 20.33 19.00 19.56
N SER A 522 19.95 17.73 19.80
CA SER A 522 18.96 17.35 20.82
C SER A 522 17.64 18.13 20.64
N SER A 523 17.08 18.72 21.71
CA SER A 523 15.84 19.51 21.69
C SER A 523 16.08 21.04 21.76
N LYS A 524 17.30 21.49 21.45
CA LYS A 524 17.71 22.90 21.56
C LYS A 524 17.30 23.71 20.33
N SER A 525 17.13 25.02 20.48
CA SER A 525 16.89 25.90 19.33
C SER A 525 18.14 26.03 18.45
N PRO A 526 18.02 26.31 17.14
CA PRO A 526 19.16 26.58 16.27
C PRO A 526 20.14 27.63 16.77
N GLY A 527 19.65 28.77 17.28
CA GLY A 527 20.48 29.82 17.87
C GLY A 527 21.27 29.33 19.09
N THR A 528 20.80 28.28 19.76
CA THR A 528 21.50 27.65 20.89
C THR A 528 22.48 26.56 20.44
N TYR A 529 22.08 25.66 19.53
CA TYR A 529 22.93 24.52 19.17
C TYR A 529 24.03 24.89 18.18
N LEU A 530 23.83 25.88 17.29
CA LEU A 530 24.84 26.24 16.28
C LEU A 530 26.16 26.69 16.92
N PRO A 531 26.19 27.62 17.90
CA PRO A 531 27.44 27.98 18.57
C PRO A 531 28.12 26.81 19.28
N ILE A 532 27.32 25.87 19.81
CA ILE A 532 27.84 24.65 20.46
C ILE A 532 28.52 23.75 19.43
N LEU A 533 27.89 23.56 18.26
CA LEU A 533 28.48 22.78 17.17
C LEU A 533 29.79 23.40 16.71
N GLN A 534 29.78 24.69 16.37
CA GLN A 534 30.96 25.44 15.92
C GLN A 534 32.12 25.32 16.90
N LYS A 535 31.88 25.61 18.19
CA LYS A 535 32.91 25.51 19.23
C LYS A 535 33.42 24.08 19.43
N SER A 536 32.53 23.09 19.35
CA SER A 536 32.91 21.69 19.58
C SER A 536 33.67 21.05 18.42
N ALA A 537 33.61 21.66 17.24
CA ALA A 537 34.20 21.16 16.01
C ALA A 537 35.29 22.07 15.44
N ASP A 538 35.57 23.20 16.10
CA ASP A 538 36.52 24.22 15.66
C ASP A 538 36.20 24.77 14.24
N ILE A 539 34.92 24.99 13.98
CA ILE A 539 34.40 25.50 12.69
C ILE A 539 34.25 27.03 12.79
N SER A 540 34.86 27.77 11.85
CA SER A 540 34.71 29.23 11.74
C SER A 540 33.29 29.64 11.32
N ASP A 541 32.93 30.91 11.49
CA ASP A 541 31.63 31.41 11.03
C ASP A 541 31.45 31.24 9.51
N ASP A 542 32.45 31.63 8.70
CA ASP A 542 32.42 31.46 7.24
C ASP A 542 32.24 29.99 6.81
N GLN A 543 32.87 29.05 7.52
CA GLN A 543 32.72 27.62 7.23
C GLN A 543 31.33 27.12 7.58
N MET A 544 30.76 27.55 8.71
CA MET A 544 29.40 27.18 9.11
C MET A 544 28.37 27.76 8.13
N GLU A 545 28.56 28.98 7.66
CA GLU A 545 27.71 29.58 6.64
C GLU A 545 27.73 28.77 5.34
N SER A 546 28.92 28.40 4.85
CA SER A 546 29.05 27.53 3.68
C SER A 546 28.31 26.20 3.87
N ILE A 547 28.47 25.56 5.03
CA ILE A 547 27.77 24.31 5.36
C ILE A 547 26.26 24.51 5.28
N LEU A 548 25.73 25.58 5.87
CA LEU A 548 24.28 25.83 5.89
C LEU A 548 23.74 26.14 4.48
N TYR A 549 24.48 26.88 3.65
CA TYR A 549 24.10 27.16 2.26
C TYR A 549 24.01 25.90 1.40
N ASP A 550 24.92 24.94 1.58
CA ASP A 550 24.86 23.63 0.89
C ASP A 550 23.62 22.81 1.27
N HIS A 551 23.00 23.13 2.41
CA HIS A 551 21.70 22.57 2.82
C HIS A 551 20.51 23.45 2.43
N LEU A 552 20.72 24.51 1.63
CA LEU A 552 19.70 25.50 1.26
C LEU A 552 19.11 26.24 2.48
N ILE A 553 19.95 26.59 3.45
CA ILE A 553 19.57 27.32 4.66
C ILE A 553 20.17 28.73 4.65
N ASP A 554 19.37 29.73 4.99
CA ASP A 554 19.85 31.08 5.34
C ASP A 554 20.40 31.06 6.80
N PRO A 555 21.71 31.22 7.03
CA PRO A 555 22.33 31.12 8.36
C PRO A 555 21.72 32.09 9.39
N ASP A 556 21.35 33.29 8.96
CA ASP A 556 20.80 34.32 9.85
C ASP A 556 19.49 33.86 10.50
N THR A 557 18.67 33.14 9.74
CA THR A 557 17.37 32.65 10.22
C THR A 557 17.53 31.63 11.35
N LEU A 558 18.57 30.81 11.32
CA LEU A 558 18.85 29.85 12.41
C LEU A 558 19.47 30.56 13.61
N ARG A 559 20.42 31.49 13.40
CA ARG A 559 21.05 32.22 14.51
C ARG A 559 20.05 33.04 15.33
N GLN A 560 18.99 33.53 14.68
CA GLN A 560 17.93 34.33 15.29
C GLN A 560 16.71 33.52 15.76
N ASP A 561 16.72 32.19 15.58
CA ASP A 561 15.55 31.32 15.82
C ASP A 561 14.28 31.74 15.03
N ASP A 562 14.44 32.42 13.89
CA ASP A 562 13.34 32.91 13.04
C ASP A 562 12.83 31.79 12.11
N PHE A 563 11.93 30.98 12.67
CA PHE A 563 11.31 29.86 11.93
C PHE A 563 10.51 30.32 10.70
N GLU A 564 9.84 31.47 10.76
CA GLU A 564 8.97 31.93 9.66
C GLU A 564 9.78 32.32 8.43
N ARG A 565 10.84 33.12 8.62
CA ARG A 565 11.74 33.49 7.54
C ARG A 565 12.50 32.28 7.03
N PHE A 566 13.04 31.43 7.92
CA PHE A 566 13.68 30.16 7.56
C PHE A 566 12.80 29.32 6.64
N PHE A 567 11.53 29.15 7.03
CA PHE A 567 10.61 28.27 6.32
C PHE A 567 10.38 28.78 4.90
N ARG A 568 10.09 30.08 4.74
CA ARG A 568 9.81 30.70 3.44
C ARG A 568 11.04 30.69 2.52
N THR A 569 12.22 31.03 3.03
CA THR A 569 13.44 31.08 2.22
C THR A 569 13.86 29.68 1.77
N ARG A 570 13.84 28.70 2.69
CA ARG A 570 14.18 27.32 2.38
C ARG A 570 13.14 26.64 1.48
N GLU A 571 11.85 26.91 1.67
CA GLU A 571 10.80 26.44 0.77
C GLU A 571 11.06 26.91 -0.67
N SER A 572 11.34 28.20 -0.87
CA SER A 572 11.68 28.73 -2.20
C SER A 572 12.94 28.06 -2.78
N ALA A 573 14.00 27.91 -1.98
CA ALA A 573 15.25 27.31 -2.45
C ALA A 573 15.08 25.83 -2.84
N LEU A 574 14.29 25.07 -2.07
CA LEU A 574 13.95 23.69 -2.40
C LEU A 574 13.12 23.61 -3.69
N LEU A 575 12.15 24.49 -3.88
CA LEU A 575 11.36 24.54 -5.12
C LEU A 575 12.24 24.87 -6.33
N ASP A 576 13.19 25.80 -6.19
CA ASP A 576 14.13 26.12 -7.26
C ASP A 576 15.05 24.95 -7.59
N ARG A 577 15.48 24.21 -6.57
CA ARG A 577 16.29 23.00 -6.74
C ARG A 577 15.52 21.87 -7.45
N ILE A 578 14.25 21.67 -7.12
CA ILE A 578 13.36 20.68 -7.78
C ILE A 578 13.08 21.11 -9.22
N SER A 579 12.76 22.39 -9.44
CA SER A 579 12.56 23.01 -10.75
C SER A 579 13.76 22.77 -11.68
N GLY A 580 14.98 22.94 -11.15
CA GLY A 580 16.23 22.71 -11.88
C GLY A 580 16.39 21.28 -12.40
N VAL A 581 16.13 20.25 -11.58
CA VAL A 581 16.27 18.84 -12.02
C VAL A 581 15.14 18.36 -12.90
N MET A 582 13.93 18.90 -12.70
CA MET A 582 12.81 18.62 -13.60
C MET A 582 12.97 19.36 -14.94
N GLY A 583 13.76 20.44 -14.96
CA GLY A 583 13.87 21.36 -16.09
C GLY A 583 12.54 22.04 -16.42
N LYS A 584 11.78 22.39 -15.37
CA LYS A 584 10.41 22.92 -15.46
C LYS A 584 10.16 23.96 -14.38
N SER A 585 9.51 25.05 -14.77
CA SER A 585 9.01 26.04 -13.82
C SER A 585 7.92 25.44 -12.94
N ILE A 586 8.07 25.60 -11.62
CA ILE A 586 7.07 25.19 -10.64
C ILE A 586 6.18 26.38 -10.32
N SER A 587 4.86 26.18 -10.40
CA SER A 587 3.90 27.18 -9.93
C SER A 587 4.07 27.35 -8.42
N ARG A 588 4.52 28.53 -8.02
CA ARG A 588 4.57 28.92 -6.61
C ARG A 588 3.15 29.38 -6.27
N GLU A 589 2.39 28.56 -5.55
CA GLU A 589 1.21 29.07 -4.87
C GLU A 589 1.73 30.12 -3.90
N GLY A 590 1.56 31.39 -4.26
CA GLY A 590 1.73 32.47 -3.32
C GLY A 590 0.75 32.19 -2.20
N ILE A 591 1.26 31.96 -0.99
CA ILE A 591 0.50 32.31 0.21
C ILE A 591 0.09 33.75 -0.05
N SER A 592 -1.21 34.00 -0.27
CA SER A 592 -1.79 35.28 -0.59
C SER A 592 -1.60 36.25 0.58
N SER A 593 -0.39 36.78 0.76
CA SER A 593 -0.24 38.03 1.50
C SER A 593 -0.71 39.12 0.54
N ILE A 594 -2.00 39.46 0.61
CA ILE A 594 -2.47 40.73 0.05
C ILE A 594 -1.61 41.83 0.66
N ASP A 595 -0.93 42.60 -0.18
CA ASP A 595 -0.29 43.83 0.27
C ASP A 595 -1.39 44.87 0.53
N TYR A 596 -1.92 44.86 1.75
CA TYR A 596 -3.00 45.74 2.17
C TYR A 596 -2.64 47.24 2.05
N SER A 597 -1.36 47.59 1.90
CA SER A 597 -0.93 48.99 1.69
C SER A 597 -1.34 49.54 0.31
N LEU A 598 -1.67 48.66 -0.65
CA LEU A 598 -2.10 49.03 -2.00
C LEU A 598 -3.61 49.30 -2.12
N PHE A 599 -4.36 49.17 -1.02
CA PHE A 599 -5.83 49.30 -1.00
C PHE A 599 -6.28 50.26 0.10
N SER A 600 -7.36 51.01 -0.13
CA SER A 600 -8.01 51.78 0.93
C SER A 600 -8.41 50.86 2.09
N SER A 601 -8.27 51.35 3.32
CA SER A 601 -8.60 50.62 4.55
C SER A 601 -10.04 50.12 4.59
N ASP A 602 -10.95 50.81 3.91
CA ASP A 602 -12.38 50.46 3.85
C ASP A 602 -12.61 49.10 3.16
N TRP A 603 -11.69 48.66 2.31
CA TRP A 603 -11.76 47.41 1.57
C TRP A 603 -11.02 46.25 2.24
N HIS A 604 -10.23 46.49 3.29
CA HIS A 604 -9.44 45.44 3.96
C HIS A 604 -10.29 44.27 4.48
N PRO A 605 -11.46 44.47 5.11
CA PRO A 605 -12.29 43.35 5.57
C PRO A 605 -12.82 42.49 4.42
N PHE A 606 -13.19 43.12 3.32
CA PHE A 606 -13.66 42.47 2.10
C PHE A 606 -12.54 41.69 1.40
N LEU A 607 -11.37 42.31 1.23
CA LEU A 607 -10.18 41.69 0.64
C LEU A 607 -9.65 40.53 1.48
N LYS A 608 -9.69 40.65 2.81
CA LYS A 608 -9.36 39.57 3.73
C LYS A 608 -10.29 38.37 3.52
N SER A 609 -11.60 38.61 3.45
CA SER A 609 -12.60 37.56 3.19
C SER A 609 -12.42 36.89 1.82
N LEU A 610 -12.04 37.67 0.80
CA LEU A 610 -11.68 37.13 -0.52
C LEU A 610 -10.39 36.29 -0.48
N SER A 611 -9.37 36.71 0.29
CA SER A 611 -8.09 35.99 0.40
C SER A 611 -8.19 34.62 1.07
N GLU A 612 -9.25 34.41 1.85
CA GLU A 612 -9.55 33.14 2.52
C GLU A 612 -10.15 32.09 1.57
N LEU A 613 -10.51 32.48 0.33
CA LEU A 613 -11.01 31.55 -0.69
C LEU A 613 -9.85 30.87 -1.44
N ASP A 614 -9.86 29.53 -1.47
CA ASP A 614 -8.79 28.73 -2.07
C ASP A 614 -8.62 28.97 -3.58
N GLY A 615 -7.38 29.31 -3.95
CA GLY A 615 -6.94 29.45 -5.34
C GLY A 615 -7.23 30.81 -5.98
N LEU A 616 -7.54 31.85 -5.19
CA LEU A 616 -7.71 33.21 -5.69
C LEU A 616 -6.40 34.02 -5.66
N ALA A 617 -6.11 34.68 -6.78
CA ALA A 617 -5.11 35.74 -6.86
C ALA A 617 -5.82 37.10 -6.84
N ILE A 618 -5.35 38.02 -6.00
CA ILE A 618 -5.94 39.36 -5.83
C ILE A 618 -4.86 40.40 -6.08
N ALA A 619 -5.12 41.33 -6.99
CA ALA A 619 -4.21 42.42 -7.36
C ALA A 619 -4.91 43.78 -7.23
N SER A 620 -4.14 44.85 -6.98
CA SER A 620 -4.67 46.22 -6.96
C SER A 620 -5.09 46.65 -8.36
N GLY A 621 -6.21 47.35 -8.46
CA GLY A 621 -6.72 47.85 -9.74
C GLY A 621 -6.04 49.13 -10.22
N SER A 622 -6.35 49.54 -11.44
CA SER A 622 -5.78 50.72 -12.11
C SER A 622 -6.86 51.60 -12.74
N ASN A 623 -6.50 52.82 -13.15
CA ASN A 623 -7.36 53.64 -14.00
C ASN A 623 -7.47 53.02 -15.41
N ILE A 624 -8.61 53.23 -16.05
CA ILE A 624 -8.94 52.60 -17.34
C ILE A 624 -8.37 53.41 -18.51
N ASP A 625 -8.27 54.75 -18.41
CA ASP A 625 -7.57 55.61 -19.37
C ASP A 625 -7.37 57.05 -18.80
N GLU A 626 -6.51 57.88 -19.38
CA GLU A 626 -6.32 59.30 -18.93
C GLU A 626 -7.54 60.20 -19.25
N ASP A 627 -8.34 59.84 -20.25
CA ASP A 627 -9.50 60.62 -20.73
C ASP A 627 -10.87 60.12 -20.20
N THR A 628 -10.91 59.04 -19.43
CA THR A 628 -12.13 58.52 -18.79
C THR A 628 -11.95 58.44 -17.28
N ASP A 629 -12.87 59.06 -16.52
CA ASP A 629 -12.83 59.15 -15.05
C ASP A 629 -13.24 57.81 -14.37
N GLY A 630 -12.76 56.68 -14.91
CA GLY A 630 -13.13 55.32 -14.52
C GLY A 630 -11.95 54.54 -13.95
N SER A 631 -12.16 53.94 -12.78
CA SER A 631 -11.17 53.12 -12.09
C SER A 631 -11.81 51.85 -11.52
N TYR A 632 -11.06 50.76 -11.49
CA TYR A 632 -11.38 49.57 -10.70
C TYR A 632 -10.35 49.48 -9.57
N PHE A 633 -10.76 49.04 -8.38
CA PHE A 633 -9.87 49.06 -7.20
C PHE A 633 -9.16 47.73 -6.98
N ALA A 634 -9.69 46.63 -7.53
CA ALA A 634 -9.08 45.30 -7.39
C ALA A 634 -9.38 44.41 -8.60
N VAL A 635 -8.50 43.44 -8.84
CA VAL A 635 -8.69 42.35 -9.79
C VAL A 635 -8.62 41.04 -9.02
N VAL A 636 -9.61 40.17 -9.25
CA VAL A 636 -9.66 38.83 -8.67
C VAL A 636 -9.56 37.81 -9.79
N ALA A 637 -8.62 36.87 -9.67
CA ALA A 637 -8.40 35.83 -10.67
C ALA A 637 -8.42 34.42 -10.06
N ARG A 638 -9.00 33.46 -10.80
CA ARG A 638 -8.97 32.04 -10.48
C ARG A 638 -8.75 31.23 -11.75
N GLY A 639 -7.54 30.67 -11.92
CA GLY A 639 -7.16 30.06 -13.20
C GLY A 639 -7.12 31.10 -14.32
N GLU A 640 -7.82 30.87 -15.44
CA GLU A 640 -7.91 31.79 -16.58
C GLU A 640 -9.01 32.87 -16.44
N ARG A 641 -9.83 32.81 -15.38
CA ARG A 641 -10.93 33.77 -15.16
C ARG A 641 -10.42 34.99 -14.41
N ILE A 642 -10.76 36.17 -14.92
CA ILE A 642 -10.37 37.48 -14.37
C ILE A 642 -11.64 38.31 -14.16
N ILE A 643 -11.80 38.83 -12.94
CA ILE A 643 -12.92 39.69 -12.54
C ILE A 643 -12.37 41.03 -12.07
N HIS A 644 -12.87 42.12 -12.63
CA HIS A 644 -12.56 43.48 -12.20
C HIS A 644 -13.61 43.97 -11.20
N LEU A 645 -13.15 44.47 -10.05
CA LEU A 645 -13.99 45.00 -8.99
C LEU A 645 -13.99 46.53 -9.02
N VAL A 646 -15.16 47.10 -9.26
CA VAL A 646 -15.39 48.54 -9.29
C VAL A 646 -16.22 48.93 -8.06
N ASP A 647 -15.84 50.02 -7.40
CA ASP A 647 -16.63 50.54 -6.28
C ASP A 647 -17.95 51.11 -6.82
N GLY A 648 -19.06 50.45 -6.49
CA GLY A 648 -20.41 50.84 -6.92
C GLY A 648 -20.85 52.21 -6.42
N ASN A 649 -20.16 52.79 -5.44
CA ASN A 649 -20.44 54.14 -4.93
C ASN A 649 -19.75 55.25 -5.75
N MET A 650 -18.87 54.91 -6.71
CA MET A 650 -18.27 55.91 -7.58
C MET A 650 -19.29 56.47 -8.58
N PRO A 651 -19.36 57.80 -8.80
CA PRO A 651 -20.26 58.40 -9.79
C PRO A 651 -20.08 57.84 -11.21
N SER A 652 -18.87 57.38 -11.53
CA SER A 652 -18.49 56.80 -12.82
C SER A 652 -18.61 55.26 -12.88
N ALA A 653 -19.11 54.58 -11.84
CA ALA A 653 -19.10 53.12 -11.74
C ALA A 653 -19.81 52.42 -12.92
N VAL A 654 -20.97 52.94 -13.35
CA VAL A 654 -21.74 52.38 -14.48
C VAL A 654 -21.02 52.59 -15.82
N ALA A 655 -20.39 53.74 -16.01
CA ALA A 655 -19.60 54.02 -17.21
C ALA A 655 -18.33 53.14 -17.27
N THR A 656 -17.63 53.04 -16.14
CA THR A 656 -16.45 52.18 -15.91
C THR A 656 -16.76 50.72 -16.24
N LYS A 657 -17.89 50.20 -15.74
CA LYS A 657 -18.37 48.85 -16.05
C LYS A 657 -18.60 48.66 -17.54
N SER A 658 -19.32 49.58 -18.18
CA SER A 658 -19.61 49.48 -19.61
C SER A 658 -18.35 49.48 -20.48
N VAL A 659 -17.29 50.20 -20.09
CA VAL A 659 -16.01 50.24 -20.83
C VAL A 659 -15.23 48.93 -20.65
N LEU A 660 -15.15 48.41 -19.42
CA LEU A 660 -14.44 47.15 -19.14
C LEU A 660 -15.15 45.91 -19.71
N GLU A 661 -16.48 45.91 -19.78
CA GLU A 661 -17.23 44.79 -20.39
C GLU A 661 -17.07 44.75 -21.92
N GLN A 662 -16.80 45.90 -22.57
CA GLN A 662 -16.50 45.96 -24.01
C GLN A 662 -15.16 45.27 -24.36
N SER A 663 -14.24 45.13 -23.40
CA SER A 663 -12.96 44.43 -23.59
C SER A 663 -13.03 42.93 -23.25
N SER A 664 -14.25 42.35 -23.17
CA SER A 664 -14.49 40.94 -22.78
C SER A 664 -14.08 40.60 -21.34
N SER A 665 -13.97 41.61 -20.46
CA SER A 665 -13.65 41.41 -19.04
C SER A 665 -14.92 41.24 -18.22
N THR A 666 -14.92 40.33 -17.23
CA THR A 666 -16.05 40.22 -16.29
C THR A 666 -15.92 41.32 -15.23
N VAL A 667 -16.98 42.11 -15.00
CA VAL A 667 -16.92 43.27 -14.10
C VAL A 667 -18.04 43.22 -13.08
N LEU A 668 -17.67 43.36 -11.80
CA LEU A 668 -18.62 43.42 -10.70
C LEU A 668 -18.56 44.79 -10.01
N LEU A 669 -19.75 45.38 -9.82
CA LEU A 669 -19.92 46.53 -8.95
C LEU A 669 -20.10 46.00 -7.54
N VAL A 670 -19.18 46.35 -6.64
CA VAL A 670 -19.23 45.97 -5.23
C VAL A 670 -19.19 47.23 -4.38
N THR A 671 -19.79 47.21 -3.19
CA THR A 671 -19.74 48.34 -2.25
C THR A 671 -19.12 47.88 -0.94
N HIS A 672 -18.30 48.74 -0.33
CA HIS A 672 -17.68 48.43 0.97
C HIS A 672 -18.71 48.40 2.12
N GLN A 673 -19.91 48.95 1.90
CA GLN A 673 -21.02 48.96 2.87
C GLN A 673 -21.72 47.60 2.98
N GLU A 674 -21.67 46.76 1.92
CA GLU A 674 -22.29 45.43 1.88
C GLU A 674 -21.28 44.36 1.40
N PRO A 675 -20.22 44.09 2.18
CA PRO A 675 -19.12 43.22 1.73
C PRO A 675 -19.57 41.76 1.52
N GLU A 676 -20.57 41.28 2.26
CA GLU A 676 -21.10 39.91 2.11
C GLU A 676 -21.81 39.71 0.76
N VAL A 677 -22.56 40.71 0.31
CA VAL A 677 -23.24 40.70 -1.00
C VAL A 677 -22.21 40.78 -2.13
N GLY A 678 -21.17 41.61 -1.96
CA GLY A 678 -20.06 41.67 -2.90
C GLY A 678 -19.31 40.33 -2.99
N LEU A 679 -19.10 39.65 -1.86
CA LEU A 679 -18.35 38.39 -1.80
C LEU A 679 -19.13 37.27 -2.50
N ALA A 680 -20.44 37.16 -2.23
CA ALA A 680 -21.33 36.23 -2.91
C ALA A 680 -21.34 36.46 -4.43
N SER A 681 -21.35 37.73 -4.85
CA SER A 681 -21.33 38.10 -6.28
C SER A 681 -20.03 37.66 -6.96
N VAL A 682 -18.89 37.82 -6.29
CA VAL A 682 -17.58 37.37 -6.79
C VAL A 682 -17.54 35.84 -6.88
N ILE A 683 -18.01 35.13 -5.86
CA ILE A 683 -18.07 33.66 -5.86
C ILE A 683 -18.94 33.15 -7.01
N PHE A 684 -20.11 33.76 -7.23
CA PHE A 684 -21.01 33.38 -8.31
C PHE A 684 -20.39 33.60 -9.69
N ALA A 685 -19.79 34.77 -9.94
CA ALA A 685 -19.12 35.06 -11.20
C ALA A 685 -17.93 34.13 -11.48
N LEU A 686 -17.32 33.56 -10.44
CA LEU A 686 -16.27 32.54 -10.59
C LEU A 686 -16.83 31.14 -10.90
N GLN A 687 -18.13 30.88 -10.75
CA GLN A 687 -18.75 29.56 -10.85
C GLN A 687 -19.51 29.27 -12.16
N GLU A 688 -19.88 30.25 -12.98
CA GLU A 688 -20.71 29.97 -14.18
C GLU A 688 -19.99 29.06 -15.19
N THR A 689 -20.53 27.87 -15.45
CA THR A 689 -20.13 26.97 -16.55
C THR A 689 -21.21 26.94 -17.62
N THR A 690 -20.76 27.18 -18.85
CA THR A 690 -21.45 27.04 -20.14
C THR A 690 -22.26 25.74 -20.27
N GLU A 691 -23.56 25.85 -20.50
CA GLU A 691 -24.37 24.80 -21.14
C GLU A 691 -24.15 24.86 -22.67
N GLN A 692 -23.62 23.78 -23.25
CA GLN A 692 -23.88 23.40 -24.64
C GLN A 692 -23.55 21.91 -24.87
N ASP A 693 -24.58 21.19 -25.33
CA ASP A 693 -24.63 19.92 -26.06
C ASP A 693 -24.03 18.63 -25.48
N SER A 694 -24.91 17.69 -25.10
CA SER A 694 -25.32 16.61 -26.03
C SER A 694 -26.27 15.60 -25.36
N VAL A 695 -27.48 15.52 -25.92
CA VAL A 695 -28.48 14.48 -25.68
C VAL A 695 -28.24 13.33 -26.66
N VAL A 696 -28.07 12.09 -26.18
CA VAL A 696 -28.25 10.85 -26.96
C VAL A 696 -28.80 9.74 -26.02
N PRO A 697 -29.74 8.88 -26.47
CA PRO A 697 -30.89 8.44 -25.69
C PRO A 697 -30.74 7.09 -24.99
N ILE A 698 -31.64 6.88 -24.04
CA ILE A 698 -31.95 5.62 -23.36
C ILE A 698 -32.53 4.63 -24.38
N THR A 699 -31.95 3.43 -24.47
CA THR A 699 -32.63 2.23 -24.98
C THR A 699 -32.83 1.26 -23.82
N ASP A 700 -34.10 0.97 -23.55
CA ASP A 700 -34.60 -0.16 -22.78
C ASP A 700 -34.08 -1.48 -23.38
N ASP A 701 -33.70 -2.44 -22.53
CA ASP A 701 -34.34 -3.76 -22.59
C ASP A 701 -34.03 -4.60 -21.34
N THR A 702 -35.16 -5.01 -20.76
CA THR A 702 -35.45 -6.00 -19.72
C THR A 702 -34.61 -7.27 -19.67
N GLU A 703 -34.29 -7.73 -18.45
CA GLU A 703 -34.33 -9.15 -18.05
C GLU A 703 -34.68 -9.29 -16.55
N LEU A 704 -35.66 -10.15 -16.24
CA LEU A 704 -36.21 -10.42 -14.91
C LEU A 704 -35.24 -11.26 -14.03
N PRO A 705 -35.29 -11.13 -12.69
CA PRO A 705 -34.31 -11.70 -11.78
C PRO A 705 -34.63 -13.16 -11.42
N ASN A 706 -33.60 -14.01 -11.35
CA ASN A 706 -33.71 -15.31 -10.70
C ASN A 706 -32.57 -15.51 -9.67
N GLU A 707 -33.01 -15.93 -8.49
CA GLU A 707 -32.27 -16.49 -7.35
C GLU A 707 -31.28 -15.60 -6.57
N LYS A 708 -31.73 -15.24 -5.35
CA LYS A 708 -30.92 -14.70 -4.25
C LYS A 708 -29.65 -15.51 -4.03
N ARG A 709 -28.52 -14.97 -4.49
CA ARG A 709 -27.19 -15.26 -3.94
C ARG A 709 -26.68 -13.99 -3.30
N GLU A 710 -26.29 -14.07 -2.03
CA GLU A 710 -25.56 -12.96 -1.38
C GLU A 710 -24.31 -12.65 -2.20
N PRO A 711 -24.05 -11.37 -2.55
CA PRO A 711 -22.92 -11.01 -3.39
C PRO A 711 -21.59 -11.26 -2.69
N LYS A 712 -20.58 -11.72 -3.45
CA LYS A 712 -19.17 -11.69 -3.03
C LYS A 712 -18.81 -10.27 -2.59
N VAL A 713 -18.17 -10.14 -1.42
CA VAL A 713 -17.96 -8.87 -0.69
C VAL A 713 -17.13 -7.85 -1.49
N ASP A 714 -17.81 -7.03 -2.31
CA ASP A 714 -17.51 -5.61 -2.57
C ASP A 714 -18.75 -4.90 -3.15
N PHE A 715 -19.74 -4.63 -2.30
CA PHE A 715 -20.98 -3.93 -2.68
C PHE A 715 -20.99 -2.46 -2.21
N ARG A 716 -19.84 -1.89 -1.83
CA ARG A 716 -19.75 -0.51 -1.31
C ARG A 716 -20.23 0.51 -2.34
N GLN A 717 -19.85 0.34 -3.61
CA GLN A 717 -20.29 1.26 -4.66
C GLN A 717 -21.82 1.23 -4.83
N LEU A 718 -22.45 0.06 -4.68
CA LEU A 718 -23.90 -0.06 -4.71
C LEU A 718 -24.55 0.63 -3.50
N CYS A 719 -23.96 0.53 -2.30
CA CYS A 719 -24.40 1.32 -1.14
C CYS A 719 -24.29 2.82 -1.40
N VAL A 720 -23.19 3.29 -1.99
CA VAL A 720 -22.97 4.71 -2.27
C VAL A 720 -23.96 5.24 -3.30
N ASN A 721 -24.20 4.49 -4.38
CA ASN A 721 -25.19 4.87 -5.39
C ASN A 721 -26.58 5.02 -4.77
N ARG A 722 -26.94 4.11 -3.85
CA ARG A 722 -28.20 4.20 -3.10
C ARG A 722 -28.23 5.41 -2.17
N LEU A 723 -27.15 5.65 -1.42
CA LEU A 723 -27.04 6.82 -0.54
C LEU A 723 -27.16 8.14 -1.31
N SER A 724 -26.59 8.22 -2.51
CA SER A 724 -26.75 9.37 -3.40
C SER A 724 -28.22 9.60 -3.77
N SER A 725 -28.95 8.52 -4.08
CA SER A 725 -30.39 8.59 -4.39
C SER A 725 -31.23 8.99 -3.17
N GLU A 726 -30.99 8.37 -2.02
CA GLU A 726 -31.76 8.60 -0.77
C GLU A 726 -31.52 10.00 -0.19
N LEU A 727 -30.30 10.53 -0.33
CA LEU A 727 -29.95 11.89 0.11
C LEU A 727 -30.28 12.95 -0.95
N GLY A 728 -30.61 12.56 -2.18
CA GLY A 728 -30.82 13.48 -3.31
C GLY A 728 -29.56 14.26 -3.69
N LEU A 729 -28.38 13.69 -3.50
CA LEU A 729 -27.08 14.35 -3.66
C LEU A 729 -26.12 13.47 -4.45
N THR A 730 -25.33 14.08 -5.34
CA THR A 730 -24.24 13.38 -6.01
C THR A 730 -23.04 13.28 -5.06
N LEU A 731 -22.75 12.09 -4.54
CA LEU A 731 -21.61 11.82 -3.66
C LEU A 731 -20.36 11.42 -4.46
N LEU A 732 -19.32 12.24 -4.42
CA LEU A 732 -18.03 12.00 -5.05
C LEU A 732 -17.03 11.39 -4.04
N PRO A 733 -16.18 10.42 -4.45
CA PRO A 733 -15.20 9.82 -3.55
C PRO A 733 -14.07 10.79 -3.23
N GLU A 734 -13.78 11.00 -1.95
CA GLU A 734 -12.61 11.78 -1.48
C GLU A 734 -11.58 10.88 -0.79
N THR A 735 -12.02 9.78 -0.16
CA THR A 735 -11.13 8.75 0.41
C THR A 735 -11.65 7.35 0.07
N ARG A 736 -10.91 6.29 0.46
CA ARG A 736 -11.32 4.88 0.22
C ARG A 736 -12.73 4.54 0.74
N THR A 737 -13.18 5.22 1.79
CA THR A 737 -14.49 5.00 2.41
C THR A 737 -15.30 6.28 2.58
N GLY A 738 -14.77 7.44 2.16
CA GLY A 738 -15.37 8.76 2.42
C GLY A 738 -15.76 9.46 1.14
N TYR A 739 -16.97 10.00 1.14
CA TYR A 739 -17.61 10.62 -0.01
C TYR A 739 -18.18 11.97 0.39
N VAL A 740 -18.19 12.93 -0.53
CA VAL A 740 -18.67 14.30 -0.29
C VAL A 740 -19.58 14.72 -1.43
N SER A 741 -20.63 15.46 -1.11
CA SER A 741 -21.52 16.04 -2.11
C SER A 741 -20.80 17.09 -2.96
N VAL A 742 -21.23 17.28 -4.20
CA VAL A 742 -20.61 18.23 -5.15
C VAL A 742 -20.53 19.66 -4.61
N ASP A 743 -21.49 20.06 -3.77
CA ASP A 743 -21.57 21.37 -3.11
C ASP A 743 -20.80 21.45 -1.77
N ASN A 744 -20.06 20.40 -1.40
CA ASN A 744 -19.36 20.24 -0.13
C ASN A 744 -20.24 20.39 1.13
N SER A 745 -21.57 20.27 1.01
CA SER A 745 -22.50 20.45 2.12
C SER A 745 -22.70 19.17 2.97
N VAL A 746 -22.53 17.98 2.37
CA VAL A 746 -22.72 16.69 3.02
C VAL A 746 -21.51 15.77 2.82
N ALA A 747 -21.01 15.18 3.91
CA ALA A 747 -20.01 14.11 3.85
C ALA A 747 -20.53 12.79 4.41
N VAL A 748 -20.14 11.67 3.80
CA VAL A 748 -20.57 10.33 4.20
C VAL A 748 -19.37 9.40 4.27
N ILE A 749 -19.20 8.70 5.40
CA ILE A 749 -18.33 7.53 5.47
C ILE A 749 -19.19 6.29 5.18
N CYS A 750 -18.91 5.58 4.09
CA CYS A 750 -19.56 4.33 3.73
C CYS A 750 -18.65 3.13 4.01
N THR A 751 -19.02 2.32 5.00
CA THR A 751 -18.32 1.08 5.35
C THR A 751 -19.25 -0.11 5.22
N ILE A 752 -18.71 -1.27 4.86
CA ILE A 752 -19.49 -2.48 4.58
C ILE A 752 -18.99 -3.63 5.43
N SER A 753 -19.90 -4.51 5.83
CA SER A 753 -19.60 -5.72 6.58
C SER A 753 -20.39 -6.89 5.99
N LYS A 754 -19.77 -8.07 5.96
CA LYS A 754 -20.48 -9.32 5.67
C LYS A 754 -21.35 -9.71 6.87
N ASN A 755 -22.31 -10.59 6.66
CA ASN A 755 -23.07 -11.17 7.76
C ASN A 755 -22.19 -12.16 8.56
N TYR A 756 -22.19 -12.02 9.88
CA TYR A 756 -21.62 -12.97 10.84
C TYR A 756 -22.79 -13.55 11.65
N GLN A 757 -22.99 -14.87 11.60
CA GLN A 757 -23.98 -15.51 12.45
C GLN A 757 -23.40 -15.73 13.85
N VAL A 758 -23.92 -15.01 14.84
CA VAL A 758 -23.50 -15.13 16.24
C VAL A 758 -24.73 -15.44 17.08
N SER A 759 -24.72 -16.59 17.77
CA SER A 759 -25.83 -17.01 18.67
C SER A 759 -27.23 -17.03 18.03
N GLY A 760 -27.32 -17.33 16.72
CA GLY A 760 -28.60 -17.42 16.00
C GLY A 760 -29.20 -16.07 15.54
N HIS A 761 -28.42 -14.99 15.59
CA HIS A 761 -28.79 -13.67 15.08
C HIS A 761 -27.78 -13.19 14.03
N ASP A 762 -28.26 -12.40 13.07
CA ASP A 762 -27.41 -11.76 12.07
C ASP A 762 -26.63 -10.62 12.74
N SER A 763 -25.30 -10.65 12.65
CA SER A 763 -24.42 -9.66 13.24
C SER A 763 -23.48 -9.08 12.19
N TYR A 764 -23.25 -7.78 12.22
CA TYR A 764 -22.39 -7.06 11.29
C TYR A 764 -21.36 -6.25 12.07
N TRP A 765 -20.09 -6.35 11.70
CA TRP A 765 -18.98 -5.71 12.41
C TRP A 765 -18.29 -4.66 11.55
N PHE A 766 -18.03 -3.49 12.13
CA PHE A 766 -17.38 -2.37 11.47
C PHE A 766 -16.29 -1.77 12.36
N ALA A 767 -15.20 -1.33 11.74
CA ALA A 767 -14.17 -0.52 12.38
C ALA A 767 -14.38 0.94 11.99
N PHE A 768 -14.54 1.81 12.98
CA PHE A 768 -14.60 3.26 12.79
C PHE A 768 -13.30 3.90 13.28
N HIS A 769 -12.59 4.60 12.40
CA HIS A 769 -11.24 5.11 12.69
C HIS A 769 -11.23 6.59 13.09
N PRO A 770 -10.25 7.05 13.88
CA PRO A 770 -10.04 8.48 14.18
C PRO A 770 -9.92 9.35 12.92
N SER A 771 -9.25 8.87 11.87
CA SER A 771 -9.16 9.60 10.59
C SER A 771 -10.51 9.76 9.88
N GLN A 772 -11.45 8.83 10.08
CA GLN A 772 -12.81 8.94 9.55
C GLN A 772 -13.65 9.93 10.37
N LYS A 773 -13.44 9.98 11.69
CA LYS A 773 -14.00 11.01 12.57
C LYS A 773 -13.51 12.41 12.17
N GLU A 774 -12.20 12.59 12.02
CA GLU A 774 -11.59 13.84 11.56
C GLU A 774 -12.12 14.26 10.18
N PHE A 775 -12.25 13.31 9.25
CA PHE A 775 -12.83 13.55 7.93
C PHE A 775 -14.25 14.13 8.02
N LEU A 776 -15.14 13.51 8.79
CA LEU A 776 -16.55 13.92 8.92
C LEU A 776 -16.76 15.23 9.69
N GLN A 777 -15.83 15.61 10.58
CA GLN A 777 -15.88 16.87 11.34
C GLN A 777 -15.71 18.11 10.47
N ARG A 778 -15.13 17.97 9.28
CA ARG A 778 -14.87 19.09 8.36
C ARG A 778 -16.12 19.60 7.64
N TYR A 779 -17.23 18.86 7.70
CA TYR A 779 -18.44 19.14 6.91
C TYR A 779 -19.64 19.45 7.81
N PRO A 780 -20.50 20.40 7.40
CA PRO A 780 -21.61 20.88 8.24
C PRO A 780 -22.68 19.82 8.45
N LYS A 781 -22.91 18.94 7.47
CA LYS A 781 -23.74 17.74 7.61
C LYS A 781 -22.88 16.52 7.30
N SER A 782 -22.88 15.56 8.22
CA SER A 782 -22.09 14.34 8.04
C SER A 782 -22.80 13.09 8.53
N TYR A 783 -22.55 11.98 7.85
CA TYR A 783 -23.19 10.69 8.13
C TYR A 783 -22.19 9.53 8.09
N VAL A 784 -22.50 8.47 8.84
CA VAL A 784 -21.85 7.16 8.76
C VAL A 784 -22.86 6.15 8.24
N ALA A 785 -22.59 5.60 7.06
CA ALA A 785 -23.40 4.57 6.44
C ALA A 785 -22.77 3.18 6.67
N LEU A 786 -23.51 2.30 7.34
CA LEU A 786 -23.12 0.93 7.67
C LEU A 786 -23.88 -0.06 6.76
N GLY A 787 -23.21 -0.55 5.72
CA GLY A 787 -23.75 -1.56 4.81
C GLY A 787 -23.70 -2.96 5.42
N CYS A 788 -24.85 -3.53 5.71
CA CYS A 788 -25.04 -4.77 6.47
C CYS A 788 -25.34 -5.96 5.55
N GLY A 789 -24.28 -6.60 5.02
CA GLY A 789 -24.36 -7.80 4.20
C GLY A 789 -24.82 -7.61 2.75
N ALA A 790 -25.63 -6.58 2.47
CA ALA A 790 -26.15 -6.28 1.15
C ALA A 790 -26.46 -4.77 0.98
N PRO A 791 -26.47 -4.21 -0.26
CA PRO A 791 -26.77 -2.80 -0.50
C PRO A 791 -28.22 -2.40 -0.14
N GLU A 792 -29.10 -3.38 0.02
CA GLU A 792 -30.48 -3.20 0.48
C GLU A 792 -30.56 -2.94 2.00
N HIS A 793 -29.48 -3.18 2.74
CA HIS A 793 -29.44 -3.07 4.19
C HIS A 793 -28.39 -2.05 4.62
N ILE A 794 -28.79 -0.78 4.75
CA ILE A 794 -27.91 0.31 5.16
C ILE A 794 -28.48 0.97 6.41
N VAL A 795 -27.66 1.09 7.45
CA VAL A 795 -27.95 1.94 8.60
C VAL A 795 -27.21 3.27 8.38
N LEU A 796 -27.95 4.37 8.23
CA LEU A 796 -27.41 5.70 7.98
C LEU A 796 -27.50 6.55 9.25
N LEU A 797 -26.39 6.66 9.98
CA LEU A 797 -26.32 7.37 11.25
C LEU A 797 -25.82 8.80 11.05
N PRO A 798 -26.52 9.83 11.59
CA PRO A 798 -25.95 11.17 11.71
C PRO A 798 -24.65 11.14 12.52
N PHE A 799 -23.61 11.80 12.03
CA PHE A 799 -22.30 11.77 12.66
C PHE A 799 -22.32 12.31 14.10
N GLN A 800 -23.09 13.37 14.36
CA GLN A 800 -23.20 13.97 15.69
C GLN A 800 -23.78 13.00 16.73
N GLU A 801 -24.74 12.16 16.32
CA GLU A 801 -25.32 11.15 17.20
C GLU A 801 -24.33 10.01 17.45
N LEU A 802 -23.66 9.51 16.41
CA LEU A 802 -22.63 8.48 16.57
C LEU A 802 -21.51 8.95 17.49
N VAL A 803 -21.06 10.21 17.36
CA VAL A 803 -20.02 10.81 18.23
C VAL A 803 -20.44 10.77 19.70
N SER A 804 -21.72 11.03 20.00
CA SER A 804 -22.24 10.96 21.36
C SER A 804 -22.21 9.54 21.97
N TRP A 805 -22.11 8.50 21.13
CA TRP A 805 -22.07 7.10 21.55
C TRP A 805 -20.67 6.47 21.48
N LEU A 806 -19.66 7.16 20.94
CA LEU A 806 -18.34 6.56 20.72
C LEU A 806 -17.68 6.02 22.00
N ASP A 807 -17.88 6.71 23.13
CA ASP A 807 -17.33 6.28 24.43
C ASP A 807 -18.00 5.01 24.97
N ASP A 808 -19.21 4.69 24.50
CA ASP A 808 -19.95 3.48 24.86
C ASP A 808 -19.44 2.23 24.11
N PHE A 809 -18.65 2.39 23.04
CA PHE A 809 -18.13 1.28 22.23
C PHE A 809 -16.75 0.82 22.69
N TRP A 810 -16.42 -0.45 22.43
CA TRP A 810 -15.06 -0.96 22.63
C TRP A 810 -14.10 -0.29 21.66
N THR A 811 -12.89 0.00 22.15
CA THR A 811 -11.80 0.54 21.35
C THR A 811 -10.64 -0.45 21.32
N THR A 812 -9.97 -0.54 20.17
CA THR A 812 -8.64 -1.16 20.08
C THR A 812 -7.62 -0.04 19.96
N GLU A 813 -6.64 0.00 20.86
CA GLU A 813 -5.48 0.90 20.79
C GLU A 813 -4.19 0.09 20.70
N LYS A 814 -3.49 0.18 19.55
CA LYS A 814 -2.15 -0.36 19.31
C LYS A 814 -1.23 0.79 18.84
N GLU A 815 0.09 0.63 18.95
CA GLU A 815 1.10 1.67 18.59
C GLU A 815 0.93 2.26 17.17
N ASP A 816 0.27 1.54 16.24
CA ASP A 816 0.05 1.93 14.85
C ASP A 816 -1.43 2.10 14.44
N ARG A 817 -2.41 1.73 15.29
CA ARG A 817 -3.84 1.74 14.95
C ARG A 817 -4.73 1.96 16.18
N SER A 818 -5.61 2.95 16.10
CA SER A 818 -6.74 3.15 17.02
C SER A 818 -8.05 3.12 16.24
N TYR A 819 -9.09 2.45 16.75
CA TYR A 819 -10.44 2.45 16.19
C TYR A 819 -11.52 1.98 17.18
N TRP A 820 -12.76 2.41 16.94
CA TRP A 820 -13.96 1.96 17.66
C TRP A 820 -14.58 0.75 16.95
N HIS A 821 -14.99 -0.24 17.73
CA HIS A 821 -15.73 -1.41 17.25
C HIS A 821 -17.23 -1.13 17.26
N ILE A 822 -17.84 -1.05 16.08
CA ILE A 822 -19.28 -0.89 15.90
C ILE A 822 -19.85 -2.25 15.48
N ARG A 823 -20.77 -2.82 16.27
CA ARG A 823 -21.47 -4.07 15.93
C ARG A 823 -22.96 -3.83 15.85
N VAL A 824 -23.56 -4.18 14.71
CA VAL A 824 -25.00 -4.12 14.47
C VAL A 824 -25.56 -5.54 14.56
N HIS A 825 -26.52 -5.78 15.44
CA HIS A 825 -27.31 -7.00 15.51
C HIS A 825 -28.66 -6.80 14.86
N LYS A 826 -29.08 -7.76 14.03
CA LYS A 826 -30.41 -7.79 13.43
C LYS A 826 -31.19 -8.98 13.98
N LYS A 827 -32.30 -8.68 14.67
CA LYS A 827 -33.18 -9.69 15.27
C LYS A 827 -34.64 -9.30 15.05
N ASN A 828 -35.41 -10.13 14.37
CA ASN A 828 -36.85 -9.93 14.11
C ASN A 828 -37.19 -8.55 13.50
N GLY A 829 -36.31 -8.01 12.65
CA GLY A 829 -36.50 -6.68 12.02
C GLY A 829 -36.00 -5.50 12.86
N LEU A 830 -35.63 -5.72 14.12
CA LEU A 830 -34.97 -4.75 14.97
C LEU A 830 -33.46 -4.71 14.66
N LEU A 831 -32.88 -3.52 14.59
CA LEU A 831 -31.44 -3.29 14.42
C LEU A 831 -30.88 -2.63 15.68
N GLU A 832 -29.89 -3.24 16.31
CA GLU A 832 -29.34 -2.81 17.59
C GLU A 832 -27.82 -2.69 17.54
N LEU A 833 -27.25 -1.63 18.12
CA LEU A 833 -25.81 -1.52 18.34
C LEU A 833 -25.39 -2.09 19.70
N ASP A 834 -24.34 -2.92 19.71
CA ASP A 834 -23.73 -3.36 20.96
C ASP A 834 -22.95 -2.21 21.63
N ARG A 835 -23.06 -2.12 22.96
CA ARG A 835 -22.28 -1.21 23.81
C ARG A 835 -21.58 -1.99 24.91
N LYS A 836 -20.56 -1.37 25.54
CA LYS A 836 -19.80 -1.93 26.67
C LYS A 836 -20.73 -2.54 27.74
N LYS A 837 -20.25 -3.61 28.38
CA LYS A 837 -21.00 -4.43 29.33
C LYS A 837 -21.66 -3.56 30.41
N GLY A 838 -22.99 -3.65 30.54
CA GLY A 838 -23.79 -2.92 31.54
C GLY A 838 -24.64 -1.76 30.99
N LEU A 839 -24.42 -1.33 29.74
CA LEU A 839 -25.17 -0.21 29.14
C LEU A 839 -26.40 -0.64 28.31
N GLY A 840 -26.58 -1.93 28.07
CA GLY A 840 -27.61 -2.44 27.15
C GLY A 840 -27.36 -2.06 25.70
N ARG A 841 -28.19 -2.54 24.79
CA ARG A 841 -28.08 -2.25 23.36
C ARG A 841 -28.81 -0.97 22.99
N LEU A 842 -28.33 -0.31 21.93
CA LEU A 842 -28.95 0.89 21.39
C LEU A 842 -29.79 0.52 20.16
N ASP A 843 -31.09 0.78 20.19
CA ASP A 843 -31.98 0.59 19.03
C ASP A 843 -31.67 1.66 17.97
N VAL A 844 -31.27 1.20 16.78
CA VAL A 844 -30.97 2.04 15.61
C VAL A 844 -31.88 1.72 14.42
N THR A 845 -33.01 1.05 14.67
CA THR A 845 -33.95 0.63 13.63
C THR A 845 -34.49 1.82 12.82
N SER A 846 -34.70 2.99 13.46
CA SER A 846 -35.14 4.22 12.79
C SER A 846 -34.13 4.80 11.78
N TYR A 847 -32.86 4.40 11.86
CA TYR A 847 -31.80 4.84 10.95
C TYR A 847 -31.60 3.87 9.78
N SER A 848 -32.37 2.79 9.73
CA SER A 848 -32.33 1.85 8.63
C SER A 848 -33.01 2.44 7.40
N LEU A 849 -32.29 2.49 6.28
CA LEU A 849 -32.86 2.77 4.98
C LEU A 849 -33.59 1.50 4.50
N SER A 850 -34.85 1.32 4.92
CA SER A 850 -35.68 0.20 4.46
C SER A 850 -36.10 0.39 3.00
N SER A 851 -36.04 -0.69 2.23
CA SER A 851 -36.33 -0.78 0.80
C SER A 851 -37.75 -0.29 0.43
N ASN A 852 -37.86 0.96 -0.03
CA ASN A 852 -39.01 1.48 -0.79
C ASN A 852 -38.70 1.56 -2.29
N TYR A 853 -37.90 0.64 -2.81
CA TYR A 853 -37.76 0.39 -4.25
C TYR A 853 -38.46 -0.93 -4.58
N ARG A 854 -39.62 -0.81 -5.22
CA ARG A 854 -40.21 -1.89 -6.03
C ARG A 854 -39.69 -1.77 -7.45
#